data_AF-A0A4Y5Z2Q0-F1
#
_entry.id   AF-A0A4Y5Z2Q0-F1
#
_cell.length_a   1.000
_cell.length_b   1.000
_cell.length_c   1.000
_cell.angle_alpha   90.00
_cell.angle_beta   90.00
_cell.angle_gamma   90.00
#
_symmetry.space_group_name_H-M   'P 1'
#
loop_
_entity.id
_entity.type
_entity.pdbx_description
1 polymer ?
#
loop_
_entity_poly.entity_id
_entity_poly.type
_entity_poly.pdbx_seq_one_letter_code
_entity_poly.pdbx_strand_id
1 'polypeptide(L)'
;MVKTIRSVDTSFDHLKPVVPAALSDGLLPISSFDPFLVVCAPIIDVPGYVTMPGDLFSAAVNGQTFIETKVEYKGEDSPYVELHIPKDRIDDLEDGIHALSYISQQRPIGERISSGKTLIYLDRSPAGGRYLPRIVFEERIELDGLSLRGLLDLPDAALVGIIPDYAGIDPRDTIHVFMKRRGTNEELAATTISALTDGRPMEVRFDRSILEKINAAGRVDFYYHVVDAASIKSTSSATTPINLSILDSPEQLPPPMVEGADDGLLTDADIRPSLQVRIPALIPQAHAGDTIQLFVGDRAFMPFEIDEDDLDNGPLKTVSLDYATVVSFADGMTDQPFTQQFHYVHRRFGVESTSEAVVHQFDTTLPGGWDPLPATPENEALGLPVLRGATGPVDNVISFEDSTKPASAFIPAPTHVSRAGNGIDEGDRISVELDGTVVAEHVVMDEPYPIIVTIPAKALREHTGLVKMAYEVTRLLSTEPHVAKAKSPSQDVRIHSADALPGAGAALSPSTFIKAREREEEQGYAIRFPDFINGYTQLRIFEYVNMKDGDEITITYNAFDKYDGGKYVPEASGELKHRVTAADLVPKREADPFTGDAIYIDIDFPIEPAKRLNHGHFEYSHVVTNAVGSGASSLKEVIVVLRLPQG
;
A
#
# COMPACT_ATOMS: atom_id res chain seq x y z
N MET A 1 -68.00 -99.84 -7.02
CA MET A 1 -67.13 -98.86 -7.71
C MET A 1 -67.63 -97.47 -7.31
N VAL A 2 -67.11 -96.94 -6.20
CA VAL A 2 -67.49 -95.63 -5.67
C VAL A 2 -66.57 -94.61 -6.33
N LYS A 3 -67.12 -93.78 -7.23
CA LYS A 3 -66.39 -92.68 -7.85
C LYS A 3 -66.50 -91.47 -6.92
N THR A 4 -65.39 -91.14 -6.28
CA THR A 4 -65.16 -89.92 -5.50
C THR A 4 -65.47 -88.71 -6.38
N ILE A 5 -66.52 -87.95 -6.02
CA ILE A 5 -66.77 -86.62 -6.58
C ILE A 5 -65.71 -85.71 -5.95
N ARG A 6 -64.76 -85.24 -6.77
CA ARG A 6 -63.90 -84.12 -6.40
C ARG A 6 -64.80 -82.91 -6.22
N SER A 7 -64.77 -82.29 -5.05
CA SER A 7 -65.32 -80.95 -4.84
C SER A 7 -64.66 -80.01 -5.84
N VAL A 8 -65.46 -79.42 -6.72
CA VAL A 8 -65.00 -78.30 -7.55
C VAL A 8 -64.75 -77.15 -6.58
N ASP A 9 -63.52 -76.68 -6.54
CA ASP A 9 -63.13 -75.51 -5.79
C ASP A 9 -63.82 -74.30 -6.43
N THR A 10 -64.92 -73.83 -5.85
CA THR A 10 -65.71 -72.68 -6.31
C THR A 10 -65.10 -71.35 -5.88
N SER A 11 -63.77 -71.31 -5.74
CA SER A 11 -63.02 -70.10 -5.44
C SER A 11 -62.87 -69.27 -6.73
N PHE A 12 -63.59 -68.15 -6.79
CA PHE A 12 -63.43 -67.13 -7.82
C PHE A 12 -62.22 -66.22 -7.56
N ASP A 13 -61.23 -66.67 -6.76
CA ASP A 13 -60.06 -65.87 -6.36
C ASP A 13 -59.16 -65.46 -7.54
N HIS A 14 -59.29 -66.13 -8.69
CA HIS A 14 -58.59 -65.81 -9.94
C HIS A 14 -59.25 -64.68 -10.75
N LEU A 15 -60.50 -64.32 -10.44
CA LEU A 15 -61.23 -63.22 -11.08
C LEU A 15 -61.13 -61.99 -10.20
N LYS A 16 -60.02 -61.27 -10.30
CA LYS A 16 -59.79 -60.05 -9.51
C LYS A 16 -60.12 -58.82 -10.35
N PRO A 17 -60.69 -57.76 -9.76
CA PRO A 17 -60.85 -56.50 -10.46
C PRO A 17 -59.48 -55.90 -10.82
N VAL A 18 -59.39 -55.25 -11.98
CA VAL A 18 -58.21 -54.48 -12.39
C VAL A 18 -58.50 -53.01 -12.15
N VAL A 19 -57.55 -52.28 -11.56
CA VAL A 19 -57.64 -50.83 -11.37
C VAL A 19 -56.54 -50.20 -12.22
N PRO A 20 -56.86 -49.73 -13.44
CA PRO A 20 -55.83 -49.30 -14.40
C PRO A 20 -54.94 -48.17 -13.89
N ALA A 21 -55.45 -47.34 -12.99
CA ALA A 21 -54.74 -46.19 -12.47
C ALA A 21 -53.94 -46.47 -11.19
N ALA A 22 -54.07 -47.67 -10.61
CA ALA A 22 -53.23 -48.07 -9.48
C ALA A 22 -51.82 -48.41 -9.96
N LEU A 23 -50.82 -47.99 -9.19
CA LEU A 23 -49.43 -48.42 -9.39
C LEU A 23 -49.29 -49.92 -9.12
N SER A 24 -48.12 -50.51 -9.45
CA SER A 24 -47.89 -51.95 -9.33
C SER A 24 -48.04 -52.52 -7.92
N ASP A 25 -47.89 -51.69 -6.89
CA ASP A 25 -48.10 -52.02 -5.47
C ASP A 25 -49.53 -51.72 -4.97
N GLY A 26 -50.39 -51.20 -5.85
CA GLY A 26 -51.76 -50.83 -5.55
C GLY A 26 -51.96 -49.37 -5.14
N LEU A 27 -50.91 -48.55 -5.03
CA LEU A 27 -51.05 -47.12 -4.69
C LEU A 27 -51.89 -46.39 -5.72
N LEU A 28 -52.87 -45.61 -5.24
CA LEU A 28 -53.73 -44.78 -6.08
C LEU A 28 -53.29 -43.31 -6.03
N PRO A 29 -52.81 -42.73 -7.15
CA PRO A 29 -52.55 -41.30 -7.23
C PRO A 29 -53.84 -40.50 -6.97
N ILE A 30 -53.76 -39.37 -6.24
CA ILE A 30 -54.99 -38.62 -5.87
C ILE A 30 -55.80 -38.17 -7.09
N SER A 31 -55.13 -37.78 -8.17
CA SER A 31 -55.79 -37.37 -9.41
C SER A 31 -56.48 -38.52 -10.15
N SER A 32 -56.22 -39.77 -9.78
CA SER A 32 -56.70 -40.94 -10.51
C SER A 32 -58.15 -41.33 -10.23
N PHE A 33 -58.78 -40.68 -9.24
CA PHE A 33 -60.14 -40.96 -8.82
C PHE A 33 -61.02 -39.69 -8.75
N ASP A 34 -60.65 -38.65 -9.51
CA ASP A 34 -61.44 -37.44 -9.68
C ASP A 34 -61.99 -37.36 -11.13
N PRO A 35 -63.32 -37.47 -11.36
CA PRO A 35 -64.41 -37.51 -10.39
C PRO A 35 -64.81 -38.92 -9.88
N PHE A 36 -64.22 -39.99 -10.43
CA PHE A 36 -64.49 -41.38 -10.01
C PHE A 36 -63.27 -42.28 -10.25
N LEU A 37 -63.18 -43.36 -9.49
CA LEU A 37 -62.22 -44.44 -9.73
C LEU A 37 -62.81 -45.47 -10.71
N VAL A 38 -62.09 -45.77 -11.79
CA VAL A 38 -62.46 -46.81 -12.75
C VAL A 38 -61.97 -48.17 -12.26
N VAL A 39 -62.90 -49.12 -12.16
CA VAL A 39 -62.64 -50.51 -11.79
C VAL A 39 -63.11 -51.43 -12.91
N CYS A 40 -62.18 -52.15 -13.53
CA CYS A 40 -62.48 -53.10 -14.59
C CYS A 40 -62.77 -54.48 -13.98
N ALA A 41 -64.03 -54.89 -13.98
CA ALA A 41 -64.47 -56.21 -13.51
C ALA A 41 -64.42 -57.24 -14.66
N PRO A 42 -63.58 -58.28 -14.60
CA PRO A 42 -63.53 -59.30 -15.63
C PRO A 42 -64.88 -59.99 -15.83
N ILE A 43 -65.23 -60.20 -17.10
CA ILE A 43 -66.36 -61.06 -17.46
C ILE A 43 -66.05 -62.48 -16.98
N ILE A 44 -67.03 -63.12 -16.35
CA ILE A 44 -66.88 -64.45 -15.76
C ILE A 44 -67.23 -65.49 -16.83
N ASP A 45 -66.27 -66.32 -17.21
CA ASP A 45 -66.47 -67.47 -18.10
C ASP A 45 -65.78 -68.70 -17.50
N VAL A 46 -66.46 -69.35 -16.54
CA VAL A 46 -65.94 -70.54 -15.86
C VAL A 46 -67.01 -71.64 -15.83
N PRO A 47 -66.62 -72.92 -15.71
CA PRO A 47 -67.58 -74.02 -15.62
C PRO A 47 -68.59 -73.81 -14.47
N GLY A 48 -69.86 -73.65 -14.82
CA GLY A 48 -70.95 -73.44 -13.85
C GLY A 48 -71.38 -71.99 -13.68
N TYR A 49 -70.64 -71.01 -14.21
CA TYR A 49 -71.06 -69.61 -14.22
C TYR A 49 -70.48 -68.87 -15.43
N VAL A 50 -71.37 -68.40 -16.30
CA VAL A 50 -71.03 -67.56 -17.46
C VAL A 50 -71.83 -66.28 -17.34
N THR A 51 -71.16 -65.14 -17.46
CA THR A 51 -71.78 -63.82 -17.51
C THR A 51 -72.63 -63.69 -18.77
N MET A 52 -73.91 -63.37 -18.61
CA MET A 52 -74.86 -63.17 -19.71
C MET A 52 -75.33 -61.71 -19.80
N PRO A 53 -75.73 -61.23 -20.99
CA PRO A 53 -76.39 -59.93 -21.10
C PRO A 53 -77.58 -59.83 -20.14
N GLY A 54 -77.62 -58.75 -19.35
CA GLY A 54 -78.59 -58.53 -18.28
C GLY A 54 -78.07 -58.81 -16.86
N ASP A 55 -76.89 -59.42 -16.71
CA ASP A 55 -76.24 -59.60 -15.42
C ASP A 55 -75.77 -58.26 -14.84
N LEU A 56 -75.85 -58.12 -13.52
CA LEU A 56 -75.50 -56.88 -12.82
C LEU A 56 -74.15 -57.00 -12.14
N PHE A 57 -73.30 -56.00 -12.31
CA PHE A 57 -72.01 -55.87 -11.63
C PHE A 57 -72.05 -54.70 -10.68
N SER A 58 -71.40 -54.79 -9.52
CA SER A 58 -71.22 -53.66 -8.59
C SER A 58 -69.89 -53.82 -7.87
N ALA A 59 -69.17 -52.72 -7.65
CA ALA A 59 -67.92 -52.74 -6.90
C ALA A 59 -68.21 -52.92 -5.40
N ALA A 60 -67.26 -53.53 -4.71
CA ALA A 60 -67.28 -53.66 -3.26
C ALA A 60 -65.87 -53.40 -2.69
N VAL A 61 -65.78 -52.48 -1.72
CA VAL A 61 -64.55 -52.14 -1.02
C VAL A 61 -64.65 -52.63 0.43
N ASN A 62 -63.64 -53.32 0.92
CA ASN A 62 -63.62 -53.91 2.27
C ASN A 62 -64.84 -54.79 2.58
N GLY A 63 -65.43 -55.41 1.55
CA GLY A 63 -66.63 -56.25 1.66
C GLY A 63 -67.96 -55.49 1.63
N GLN A 64 -67.94 -54.15 1.65
CA GLN A 64 -69.13 -53.32 1.49
C GLN A 64 -69.40 -53.05 0.01
N THR A 65 -70.59 -53.41 -0.47
CA THR A 65 -71.02 -53.14 -1.85
C THR A 65 -71.47 -51.70 -2.03
N PHE A 66 -70.98 -51.04 -3.07
CA PHE A 66 -71.45 -49.73 -3.50
C PHE A 66 -72.50 -49.90 -4.60
N ILE A 67 -73.78 -49.76 -4.26
CA ILE A 67 -74.91 -50.04 -5.15
C ILE A 67 -74.99 -49.04 -6.31
N GLU A 68 -74.52 -47.82 -6.09
CA GLU A 68 -74.38 -46.74 -7.05
C GLU A 68 -73.42 -47.07 -8.20
N THR A 69 -72.51 -48.03 -8.01
CA THR A 69 -71.57 -48.50 -9.04
C THR A 69 -72.20 -49.56 -9.94
N LYS A 70 -73.51 -49.81 -9.80
CA LYS A 70 -74.19 -50.90 -10.48
C LYS A 70 -74.29 -50.67 -11.97
N VAL A 71 -73.74 -51.60 -12.73
CA VAL A 71 -73.77 -51.61 -14.20
C VAL A 71 -74.38 -52.92 -14.69
N GLU A 72 -75.26 -52.82 -15.68
CA GLU A 72 -75.82 -53.98 -16.39
C GLU A 72 -74.90 -54.33 -17.56
N TYR A 73 -74.48 -55.59 -17.63
CA TYR A 73 -73.68 -56.08 -18.76
C TYR A 73 -74.56 -56.22 -20.00
N LYS A 74 -74.16 -55.59 -21.11
CA LYS A 74 -74.96 -55.55 -22.35
C LYS A 74 -74.54 -56.55 -23.42
N GLY A 75 -73.55 -57.42 -23.14
CA GLY A 75 -72.99 -58.32 -24.16
C GLY A 75 -71.97 -57.65 -25.08
N GLU A 76 -71.22 -56.68 -24.57
CA GLU A 76 -70.20 -55.93 -25.32
C GLU A 76 -68.94 -56.78 -25.56
N ASP A 77 -68.18 -56.51 -26.65
CA ASP A 77 -66.93 -57.21 -26.99
C ASP A 77 -65.74 -56.87 -26.03
N SER A 78 -66.01 -56.19 -24.92
CA SER A 78 -65.01 -55.86 -23.90
C SER A 78 -64.79 -57.07 -22.98
N PRO A 79 -63.54 -57.42 -22.61
CA PRO A 79 -63.29 -58.46 -21.60
C PRO A 79 -63.66 -58.02 -20.16
N TYR A 80 -64.07 -56.77 -19.96
CA TYR A 80 -64.39 -56.20 -18.64
C TYR A 80 -65.70 -55.40 -18.65
N VAL A 81 -66.35 -55.34 -17.49
CA VAL A 81 -67.37 -54.34 -17.15
C VAL A 81 -66.71 -53.21 -16.36
N GLU A 82 -66.79 -51.98 -16.85
CA GLU A 82 -66.28 -50.81 -16.14
C GLU A 82 -67.26 -50.38 -15.04
N LEU A 83 -66.76 -50.30 -13.81
CA LEU A 83 -67.50 -49.85 -12.63
C LEU A 83 -66.86 -48.55 -12.15
N HIS A 84 -67.68 -47.51 -11.98
CA HIS A 84 -67.20 -46.20 -11.54
C HIS A 84 -67.54 -46.01 -10.07
N ILE A 85 -66.54 -46.07 -9.20
CA ILE A 85 -66.69 -45.73 -7.79
C ILE A 85 -66.59 -44.21 -7.66
N PRO A 86 -67.64 -43.49 -7.25
CA PRO A 86 -67.59 -42.04 -7.21
C PRO A 86 -66.60 -41.55 -6.14
N LYS A 87 -66.02 -40.36 -6.35
CA LYS A 87 -64.97 -39.81 -5.49
C LYS A 87 -65.37 -39.72 -4.02
N ASP A 88 -66.61 -39.35 -3.71
CA ASP A 88 -67.11 -39.24 -2.33
C ASP A 88 -66.99 -40.56 -1.56
N ARG A 89 -67.21 -41.71 -2.21
CA ARG A 89 -67.00 -43.04 -1.62
C ARG A 89 -65.56 -43.40 -1.40
N ILE A 90 -64.66 -42.93 -2.25
CA ILE A 90 -63.23 -43.07 -2.02
C ILE A 90 -62.81 -42.15 -0.88
N ASP A 91 -63.28 -40.90 -0.86
CA ASP A 91 -62.99 -39.90 0.18
C ASP A 91 -63.45 -40.35 1.58
N ASP A 92 -64.56 -41.11 1.69
CA ASP A 92 -65.06 -41.74 2.92
C ASP A 92 -64.12 -42.83 3.51
N LEU A 93 -63.16 -43.34 2.72
CA LEU A 93 -62.18 -44.31 3.19
C LEU A 93 -61.03 -43.61 3.94
N GLU A 94 -60.58 -44.21 5.03
CA GLU A 94 -59.34 -43.82 5.73
C GLU A 94 -58.12 -44.09 4.84
N ASP A 95 -57.00 -43.39 5.09
CA ASP A 95 -55.73 -43.72 4.44
C ASP A 95 -55.29 -45.16 4.85
N GLY A 96 -54.77 -45.92 3.90
CA GLY A 96 -54.38 -47.32 4.13
C GLY A 96 -54.72 -48.28 3.00
N ILE A 97 -54.62 -49.57 3.32
CA ILE A 97 -54.85 -50.67 2.36
C ILE A 97 -56.34 -51.05 2.39
N HIS A 98 -56.97 -51.05 1.21
CA HIS A 98 -58.35 -51.49 1.02
C HIS A 98 -58.44 -52.67 0.06
N ALA A 99 -59.31 -53.61 0.37
CA ALA A 99 -59.58 -54.75 -0.49
C ALA A 99 -60.73 -54.43 -1.45
N LEU A 100 -60.41 -54.26 -2.72
CA LEU A 100 -61.37 -54.07 -3.79
C LEU A 100 -61.79 -55.41 -4.41
N SER A 101 -63.08 -55.58 -4.59
CA SER A 101 -63.74 -56.71 -5.24
C SER A 101 -64.92 -56.21 -6.08
N TYR A 102 -65.53 -57.07 -6.87
CA TYR A 102 -66.83 -56.82 -7.49
C TYR A 102 -67.80 -57.96 -7.20
N ILE A 103 -69.07 -57.66 -7.27
CA ILE A 103 -70.17 -58.62 -7.13
C ILE A 103 -70.86 -58.72 -8.47
N SER A 104 -70.91 -59.93 -9.04
CA SER A 104 -71.74 -60.26 -10.18
C SER A 104 -73.05 -60.89 -9.69
N GLN A 105 -74.18 -60.48 -10.24
CA GLN A 105 -75.50 -61.03 -9.94
C GLN A 105 -76.18 -61.47 -11.23
N GLN A 106 -76.43 -62.78 -11.34
CA GLN A 106 -77.21 -63.34 -12.43
C GLN A 106 -78.68 -62.92 -12.37
N ARG A 107 -79.26 -62.56 -13.52
CA ARG A 107 -80.69 -62.22 -13.68
C ARG A 107 -81.41 -63.25 -14.58
N PRO A 108 -82.73 -63.51 -14.38
CA PRO A 108 -83.65 -62.84 -13.46
C PRO A 108 -83.65 -63.39 -12.02
N ILE A 109 -83.18 -64.62 -11.79
CA ILE A 109 -83.07 -65.27 -10.47
C ILE A 109 -81.72 -65.97 -10.45
N GLY A 110 -80.78 -65.49 -9.63
CA GLY A 110 -79.42 -65.98 -9.65
C GLY A 110 -78.64 -65.67 -8.38
N GLU A 111 -77.59 -66.46 -8.16
CA GLU A 111 -76.67 -66.29 -7.04
C GLU A 111 -75.84 -65.01 -7.23
N ARG A 112 -75.46 -64.38 -6.10
CA ARG A 112 -74.52 -63.26 -6.12
C ARG A 112 -73.13 -63.82 -5.87
N ILE A 113 -72.23 -63.59 -6.81
CA ILE A 113 -70.86 -64.07 -6.75
C ILE A 113 -69.94 -62.90 -6.46
N SER A 114 -69.14 -63.03 -5.40
CA SER A 114 -68.05 -62.11 -5.11
C SER A 114 -66.80 -62.56 -5.84
N SER A 115 -66.12 -61.60 -6.45
CA SER A 115 -64.83 -61.79 -7.08
C SER A 115 -63.71 -62.03 -6.05
N GLY A 116 -62.53 -62.39 -6.54
CA GLY A 116 -61.28 -62.25 -5.79
C GLY A 116 -60.97 -60.78 -5.48
N LYS A 117 -60.00 -60.55 -4.58
CA LYS A 117 -59.64 -59.21 -4.11
C LYS A 117 -58.36 -58.67 -4.77
N THR A 118 -58.40 -57.40 -5.14
CA THR A 118 -57.24 -56.57 -5.48
C THR A 118 -57.01 -55.58 -4.35
N LEU A 119 -55.76 -55.44 -3.90
CA LEU A 119 -55.41 -54.46 -2.88
C LEU A 119 -55.18 -53.11 -3.57
N ILE A 120 -55.83 -52.08 -3.05
CA ILE A 120 -55.53 -50.68 -3.38
C ILE A 120 -55.01 -50.00 -2.12
N TYR A 121 -54.09 -49.06 -2.28
CA TYR A 121 -53.51 -48.29 -1.20
C TYR A 121 -53.85 -46.82 -1.41
N LEU A 122 -54.52 -46.23 -0.43
CA LEU A 122 -54.84 -44.81 -0.39
C LEU A 122 -53.84 -44.10 0.51
N ASP A 123 -53.17 -43.12 -0.07
CA ASP A 123 -52.28 -42.22 0.64
C ASP A 123 -52.69 -40.78 0.33
N ARG A 124 -53.01 -40.02 1.37
CA ARG A 124 -53.34 -38.59 1.27
C ARG A 124 -52.39 -37.72 2.09
N SER A 125 -51.34 -38.33 2.64
CA SER A 125 -50.39 -37.67 3.52
C SER A 125 -49.13 -37.29 2.75
N PRO A 126 -48.75 -36.00 2.71
CA PRO A 126 -47.54 -35.60 2.01
C PRO A 126 -46.28 -36.18 2.66
N ALA A 127 -45.29 -36.49 1.84
CA ALA A 127 -43.95 -36.85 2.29
C ALA A 127 -43.33 -35.76 3.19
N GLY A 128 -42.56 -36.17 4.21
CA GLY A 128 -41.89 -35.27 5.17
C GLY A 128 -42.73 -34.87 6.39
N GLY A 129 -43.98 -35.32 6.48
CA GLY A 129 -44.87 -34.98 7.59
C GLY A 129 -45.11 -33.46 7.70
N ARG A 130 -44.87 -32.88 8.89
CA ARG A 130 -45.13 -31.44 9.14
C ARG A 130 -44.00 -30.52 8.69
N TYR A 131 -42.76 -31.01 8.67
CA TYR A 131 -41.57 -30.20 8.38
C TYR A 131 -40.51 -31.02 7.65
N LEU A 132 -40.04 -30.50 6.52
CA LEU A 132 -38.86 -31.01 5.84
C LEU A 132 -37.57 -30.37 6.39
N PRO A 133 -36.48 -31.13 6.56
CA PRO A 133 -35.19 -30.58 6.95
C PRO A 133 -34.64 -29.62 5.88
N ARG A 134 -33.78 -28.68 6.28
CA ARG A 134 -33.10 -27.79 5.32
C ARG A 134 -32.02 -28.55 4.53
N ILE A 135 -31.62 -28.00 3.39
CA ILE A 135 -30.41 -28.43 2.67
C ILE A 135 -29.19 -28.00 3.48
N VAL A 136 -28.28 -28.91 3.81
CA VAL A 136 -27.07 -28.61 4.58
C VAL A 136 -25.90 -28.49 3.62
N PHE A 137 -25.16 -27.38 3.70
CA PHE A 137 -23.91 -27.19 2.94
C PHE A 137 -22.70 -27.29 3.87
N GLU A 138 -21.50 -27.28 3.30
CA GLU A 138 -20.27 -27.20 4.07
C GLU A 138 -20.28 -25.96 4.97
N GLU A 139 -19.88 -26.12 6.23
CA GLU A 139 -19.96 -25.06 7.26
C GLU A 139 -19.26 -23.77 6.83
N ARG A 140 -18.09 -23.89 6.18
CA ARG A 140 -17.35 -22.74 5.66
C ARG A 140 -18.15 -21.95 4.63
N ILE A 141 -18.90 -22.63 3.76
CA ILE A 141 -19.74 -21.98 2.74
C ILE A 141 -20.96 -21.32 3.39
N GLU A 142 -21.56 -21.95 4.41
CA GLU A 142 -22.69 -21.34 5.12
C GLU A 142 -22.29 -20.08 5.92
N LEU A 143 -21.05 -20.03 6.44
CA LEU A 143 -20.53 -18.92 7.23
C LEU A 143 -19.91 -17.80 6.36
N ASP A 144 -19.02 -18.16 5.45
CA ASP A 144 -18.20 -17.22 4.67
C ASP A 144 -18.84 -16.89 3.30
N GLY A 145 -19.81 -17.69 2.85
CA GLY A 145 -20.40 -17.60 1.53
C GLY A 145 -19.55 -18.26 0.43
N LEU A 146 -19.87 -17.96 -0.82
CA LEU A 146 -19.21 -18.54 -2.00
C LEU A 146 -18.96 -17.48 -3.08
N SER A 147 -17.69 -17.24 -3.38
CA SER A 147 -17.24 -16.42 -4.52
C SER A 147 -17.11 -17.28 -5.78
N LEU A 148 -16.99 -16.64 -6.94
CA LEU A 148 -16.72 -17.35 -8.20
C LEU A 148 -15.43 -18.17 -8.11
N ARG A 149 -14.35 -17.60 -7.57
CA ARG A 149 -13.10 -18.32 -7.35
C ARG A 149 -13.29 -19.51 -6.41
N GLY A 150 -13.98 -19.30 -5.28
CA GLY A 150 -14.30 -20.38 -4.35
C GLY A 150 -15.10 -21.51 -5.00
N LEU A 151 -16.07 -21.17 -5.85
CA LEU A 151 -16.83 -22.16 -6.64
C LEU A 151 -15.92 -22.96 -7.57
N LEU A 152 -14.99 -22.30 -8.28
CA LEU A 152 -14.06 -22.96 -9.20
C LEU A 152 -13.05 -23.87 -8.48
N ASP A 153 -12.74 -23.59 -7.21
CA ASP A 153 -11.87 -24.41 -6.37
C ASP A 153 -12.61 -25.64 -5.78
N LEU A 154 -13.94 -25.69 -5.83
CA LEU A 154 -14.73 -26.86 -5.43
C LEU A 154 -14.66 -27.98 -6.48
N PRO A 155 -14.80 -29.27 -6.07
CA PRO A 155 -14.88 -30.39 -7.00
C PRO A 155 -15.94 -30.18 -8.09
N ASP A 156 -15.51 -30.34 -9.35
CA ASP A 156 -16.31 -30.13 -10.56
C ASP A 156 -16.99 -28.75 -10.65
N ALA A 157 -16.47 -27.73 -9.96
CA ALA A 157 -17.01 -26.36 -9.94
C ALA A 157 -18.52 -26.27 -9.60
N ALA A 158 -18.96 -27.01 -8.59
CA ALA A 158 -20.33 -26.92 -8.10
C ALA A 158 -20.44 -26.89 -6.59
N LEU A 159 -21.48 -26.21 -6.13
CA LEU A 159 -21.92 -26.25 -4.75
C LEU A 159 -22.75 -27.53 -4.54
N VAL A 160 -22.36 -28.35 -3.56
CA VAL A 160 -23.07 -29.58 -3.20
C VAL A 160 -23.70 -29.40 -1.81
N GLY A 161 -25.01 -29.63 -1.75
CA GLY A 161 -25.77 -29.68 -0.51
C GLY A 161 -26.25 -31.10 -0.22
N ILE A 162 -26.51 -31.38 1.06
CA ILE A 162 -27.04 -32.65 1.54
C ILE A 162 -28.45 -32.41 2.05
N ILE A 163 -29.40 -33.20 1.57
CA ILE A 163 -30.75 -33.28 2.13
C ILE A 163 -30.76 -34.40 3.17
N PRO A 164 -30.96 -34.09 4.46
CA PRO A 164 -31.08 -35.11 5.49
C PRO A 164 -32.30 -36.00 5.25
N ASP A 165 -32.25 -37.21 5.79
CA ASP A 165 -33.38 -38.14 5.78
C ASP A 165 -34.61 -37.52 6.48
N TYR A 166 -35.80 -37.88 6.00
CA TYR A 166 -37.07 -37.34 6.49
C TYR A 166 -38.16 -38.42 6.59
N ALA A 167 -39.15 -38.16 7.44
CA ALA A 167 -40.22 -39.12 7.70
C ALA A 167 -41.10 -39.33 6.44
N GLY A 168 -41.41 -40.59 6.13
CA GLY A 168 -42.26 -40.95 5.00
C GLY A 168 -41.57 -40.85 3.64
N ILE A 169 -40.24 -40.91 3.60
CA ILE A 169 -39.48 -41.00 2.35
C ILE A 169 -39.77 -42.32 1.60
N ASP A 170 -40.09 -42.21 0.31
CA ASP A 170 -40.24 -43.35 -0.62
C ASP A 170 -39.34 -43.12 -1.85
N PRO A 171 -38.63 -44.14 -2.41
CA PRO A 171 -37.79 -43.96 -3.59
C PRO A 171 -38.49 -43.44 -4.85
N ARG A 172 -39.82 -43.48 -4.88
CA ARG A 172 -40.65 -42.93 -5.95
C ARG A 172 -40.96 -41.46 -5.76
N ASP A 173 -40.66 -40.89 -4.59
CA ASP A 173 -40.79 -39.46 -4.34
C ASP A 173 -39.83 -38.68 -5.23
N THR A 174 -40.32 -37.52 -5.68
CA THR A 174 -39.55 -36.58 -6.50
C THR A 174 -39.28 -35.32 -5.68
N ILE A 175 -38.00 -34.99 -5.51
CA ILE A 175 -37.54 -33.81 -4.78
C ILE A 175 -37.26 -32.69 -5.77
N HIS A 176 -38.03 -31.60 -5.67
CA HIS A 176 -37.86 -30.40 -6.49
C HIS A 176 -37.11 -29.33 -5.70
N VAL A 177 -35.95 -28.91 -6.20
CA VAL A 177 -35.03 -28.01 -5.52
C VAL A 177 -35.09 -26.62 -6.12
N PHE A 178 -35.08 -25.60 -5.27
CA PHE A 178 -35.23 -24.20 -5.63
C PHE A 178 -34.14 -23.34 -4.98
N MET A 179 -33.87 -22.23 -5.64
CA MET A 179 -33.09 -21.12 -5.12
C MET A 179 -33.94 -19.85 -5.21
N LYS A 180 -33.85 -19.00 -4.20
CA LYS A 180 -34.55 -17.71 -4.17
C LYS A 180 -33.64 -16.60 -3.70
N ARG A 181 -33.53 -15.52 -4.49
CA ARG A 181 -32.74 -14.35 -4.09
C ARG A 181 -33.51 -13.54 -3.04
N ARG A 182 -32.94 -13.40 -1.85
CA ARG A 182 -33.60 -12.74 -0.72
C ARG A 182 -33.83 -11.25 -1.03
N GLY A 183 -35.01 -10.75 -0.69
CA GLY A 183 -35.41 -9.37 -1.00
C GLY A 183 -36.02 -9.18 -2.39
N THR A 184 -36.08 -10.24 -3.19
CA THR A 184 -36.72 -10.23 -4.52
C THR A 184 -37.80 -11.31 -4.62
N ASN A 185 -38.57 -11.27 -5.72
CA ASN A 185 -39.49 -12.34 -6.10
C ASN A 185 -38.87 -13.34 -7.09
N GLU A 186 -37.55 -13.27 -7.31
CA GLU A 186 -36.84 -14.15 -8.24
C GLU A 186 -36.60 -15.52 -7.58
N GLU A 187 -37.32 -16.53 -8.07
CA GLU A 187 -37.19 -17.94 -7.70
C GLU A 187 -36.81 -18.73 -8.95
N LEU A 188 -35.83 -19.63 -8.80
CA LEU A 188 -35.36 -20.47 -9.88
C LEU A 188 -35.41 -21.94 -9.44
N ALA A 189 -36.04 -22.78 -10.26
CA ALA A 189 -35.92 -24.22 -10.12
C ALA A 189 -34.49 -24.64 -10.46
N ALA A 190 -33.79 -25.24 -9.50
CA ALA A 190 -32.39 -25.60 -9.66
C ALA A 190 -32.23 -26.98 -10.29
N THR A 191 -32.86 -27.99 -9.69
CA THR A 191 -32.80 -29.38 -10.17
C THR A 191 -33.96 -30.20 -9.61
N THR A 192 -34.06 -31.45 -10.07
CA THR A 192 -35.01 -32.44 -9.55
C THR A 192 -34.30 -33.77 -9.41
N ILE A 193 -34.42 -34.40 -8.24
CA ILE A 193 -33.80 -35.69 -7.93
C ILE A 193 -34.84 -36.67 -7.39
N SER A 194 -34.58 -37.96 -7.53
CA SER A 194 -35.38 -38.99 -6.86
C SER A 194 -34.93 -39.17 -5.42
N ALA A 195 -35.86 -39.41 -4.52
CA ALA A 195 -35.53 -39.77 -3.15
C ALA A 195 -34.81 -41.13 -3.09
N LEU A 196 -33.97 -41.30 -2.07
CA LEU A 196 -33.22 -42.53 -1.83
C LEU A 196 -33.50 -43.02 -0.41
N THR A 197 -33.71 -44.34 -0.24
CA THR A 197 -33.98 -44.96 1.07
C THR A 197 -32.91 -45.96 1.49
N ASP A 198 -31.76 -45.98 0.80
CA ASP A 198 -30.67 -46.91 1.06
C ASP A 198 -29.65 -46.40 2.12
N GLY A 199 -29.99 -45.32 2.81
CA GLY A 199 -29.16 -44.71 3.86
C GLY A 199 -28.00 -43.87 3.34
N ARG A 200 -27.86 -43.69 2.02
CA ARG A 200 -26.91 -42.74 1.45
C ARG A 200 -27.43 -41.30 1.58
N PRO A 201 -26.54 -40.31 1.78
CA PRO A 201 -26.94 -38.90 1.77
C PRO A 201 -27.54 -38.55 0.40
N MET A 202 -28.68 -37.88 0.40
CA MET A 202 -29.26 -37.31 -0.81
C MET A 202 -28.50 -36.03 -1.15
N GLU A 203 -27.61 -36.13 -2.12
CA GLU A 203 -26.83 -34.99 -2.60
C GLU A 203 -27.60 -34.21 -3.66
N VAL A 204 -27.56 -32.89 -3.51
CA VAL A 204 -28.08 -31.94 -4.48
C VAL A 204 -26.95 -31.05 -4.96
N ARG A 205 -26.80 -30.98 -6.28
CA ARG A 205 -25.70 -30.27 -6.92
C ARG A 205 -26.21 -29.02 -7.63
N PHE A 206 -25.51 -27.91 -7.42
CA PHE A 206 -25.75 -26.62 -8.05
C PHE A 206 -24.53 -26.24 -8.88
N ASP A 207 -24.57 -26.55 -10.17
CA ASP A 207 -23.51 -26.19 -11.12
C ASP A 207 -23.39 -24.67 -11.31
N ARG A 208 -22.21 -24.20 -11.74
CA ARG A 208 -21.98 -22.80 -12.09
C ARG A 208 -23.10 -22.19 -12.95
N SER A 209 -23.53 -22.91 -13.99
CA SER A 209 -24.55 -22.40 -14.93
C SER A 209 -25.93 -22.14 -14.28
N ILE A 210 -26.28 -22.85 -13.20
CA ILE A 210 -27.54 -22.60 -12.49
C ILE A 210 -27.38 -21.46 -11.47
N LEU A 211 -26.22 -21.37 -10.82
CA LEU A 211 -25.88 -20.28 -9.90
C LEU A 211 -25.80 -18.93 -10.62
N GLU A 212 -25.28 -18.89 -11.85
CA GLU A 212 -25.26 -17.68 -12.68
C GLU A 212 -26.68 -17.24 -13.09
N LYS A 213 -27.61 -18.17 -13.35
CA LYS A 213 -28.98 -17.85 -13.78
C LYS A 213 -29.82 -17.14 -12.73
N ILE A 214 -29.63 -17.45 -11.44
CA ILE A 214 -30.35 -16.73 -10.38
C ILE A 214 -29.76 -15.34 -10.11
N ASN A 215 -28.77 -14.92 -10.91
CA ASN A 215 -28.05 -13.68 -10.71
C ASN A 215 -27.53 -13.60 -9.27
N ALA A 216 -26.78 -14.64 -8.86
CA ALA A 216 -26.34 -14.94 -7.50
C ALA A 216 -25.36 -13.90 -6.89
N ALA A 217 -25.73 -12.63 -6.93
CA ALA A 217 -25.10 -11.53 -6.22
C ALA A 217 -25.93 -11.23 -4.97
N GLY A 218 -25.35 -11.52 -3.80
CA GLY A 218 -25.95 -11.33 -2.49
C GLY A 218 -26.51 -12.61 -1.88
N ARG A 219 -27.50 -12.46 -0.98
CA ARG A 219 -27.99 -13.57 -0.15
C ARG A 219 -29.07 -14.40 -0.86
N VAL A 220 -28.81 -15.69 -1.05
CA VAL A 220 -29.69 -16.64 -1.74
C VAL A 220 -30.15 -17.74 -0.77
N ASP A 221 -31.47 -17.96 -0.73
CA ASP A 221 -32.12 -19.01 0.07
C ASP A 221 -32.29 -20.29 -0.76
N PHE A 222 -31.74 -21.41 -0.27
CA PHE A 222 -31.84 -22.73 -0.88
C PHE A 222 -32.87 -23.59 -0.13
N TYR A 223 -33.79 -24.23 -0.85
CA TYR A 223 -34.84 -25.09 -0.27
C TYR A 223 -35.40 -26.07 -1.29
N TYR A 224 -36.28 -26.96 -0.86
CA TYR A 224 -36.95 -27.92 -1.72
C TYR A 224 -38.38 -28.19 -1.27
N HIS A 225 -39.15 -28.88 -2.12
CA HIS A 225 -40.35 -29.59 -1.71
C HIS A 225 -40.37 -30.97 -2.36
N VAL A 226 -41.16 -31.87 -1.81
CA VAL A 226 -41.30 -33.25 -2.26
C VAL A 226 -42.67 -33.42 -2.91
N VAL A 227 -42.71 -34.15 -4.01
CA VAL A 227 -43.94 -34.70 -4.58
C VAL A 227 -43.86 -36.20 -4.41
N ASP A 228 -44.77 -36.76 -3.61
CA ASP A 228 -44.77 -38.18 -3.32
C ASP A 228 -45.28 -39.04 -4.48
N ALA A 229 -45.20 -40.36 -4.31
CA ALA A 229 -45.71 -41.32 -5.29
C ALA A 229 -47.23 -41.20 -5.57
N ALA A 230 -48.01 -40.63 -4.64
CA ALA A 230 -49.43 -40.36 -4.79
C ALA A 230 -49.71 -39.00 -5.46
N SER A 231 -48.66 -38.28 -5.88
CA SER A 231 -48.68 -36.94 -6.48
C SER A 231 -49.12 -35.82 -5.53
N ILE A 232 -48.87 -35.97 -4.23
CA ILE A 232 -49.13 -34.95 -3.22
C ILE A 232 -47.87 -34.13 -3.01
N LYS A 233 -48.03 -32.81 -3.08
CA LYS A 233 -46.95 -31.86 -2.81
C LYS A 233 -46.85 -31.58 -1.31
N SER A 234 -45.64 -31.71 -0.76
CA SER A 234 -45.30 -31.31 0.61
C SER A 234 -45.29 -29.79 0.79
N THR A 235 -45.21 -29.35 2.05
CA THR A 235 -44.74 -27.99 2.36
C THR A 235 -43.27 -27.83 1.93
N SER A 236 -42.82 -26.60 1.71
CA SER A 236 -41.39 -26.34 1.46
C SER A 236 -40.56 -26.61 2.70
N SER A 237 -39.32 -27.06 2.50
CA SER A 237 -38.32 -27.17 3.55
C SER A 237 -37.99 -25.83 4.19
N ALA A 238 -37.36 -25.88 5.37
CA ALA A 238 -36.62 -24.73 5.87
C ALA A 238 -35.55 -24.30 4.85
N THR A 239 -35.27 -22.99 4.78
CA THR A 239 -34.29 -22.44 3.85
C THR A 239 -32.89 -22.45 4.46
N THR A 240 -31.88 -22.61 3.61
CA THR A 240 -30.47 -22.37 3.96
C THR A 240 -29.97 -21.15 3.21
N PRO A 241 -29.68 -20.04 3.90
CA PRO A 241 -29.18 -18.83 3.26
C PRO A 241 -27.66 -18.89 3.05
N ILE A 242 -27.20 -18.64 1.82
CA ILE A 242 -25.77 -18.49 1.50
C ILE A 242 -25.56 -17.12 0.85
N ASN A 243 -24.51 -16.42 1.25
CA ASN A 243 -24.05 -15.23 0.54
C ASN A 243 -23.27 -15.68 -0.70
N LEU A 244 -23.71 -15.26 -1.88
CA LEU A 244 -23.09 -15.61 -3.15
C LEU A 244 -22.52 -14.36 -3.80
N SER A 245 -21.35 -14.50 -4.41
CA SER A 245 -20.73 -13.49 -5.27
C SER A 245 -20.15 -14.18 -6.51
N ILE A 246 -21.04 -14.62 -7.41
CA ILE A 246 -20.66 -15.44 -8.59
C ILE A 246 -20.48 -14.61 -9.85
N LEU A 247 -21.48 -13.82 -10.27
CA LEU A 247 -21.37 -13.01 -11.50
C LEU A 247 -20.53 -11.74 -11.33
N ASP A 248 -20.49 -11.27 -10.10
CA ASP A 248 -20.05 -9.93 -9.72
C ASP A 248 -18.62 -9.96 -9.16
N SER A 249 -18.06 -11.15 -8.92
CA SER A 249 -16.67 -11.31 -8.51
C SER A 249 -15.79 -11.69 -9.71
N PRO A 250 -14.57 -11.13 -9.81
CA PRO A 250 -13.58 -11.60 -10.75
C PRO A 250 -13.26 -13.09 -10.52
N GLU A 251 -13.05 -13.86 -11.59
CA GLU A 251 -12.49 -15.22 -11.48
C GLU A 251 -11.12 -15.19 -10.81
N GLN A 252 -10.37 -14.12 -11.09
CA GLN A 252 -9.07 -13.85 -10.52
C GLN A 252 -8.92 -12.36 -10.26
N LEU A 253 -8.47 -12.04 -9.06
CA LEU A 253 -8.13 -10.67 -8.69
C LEU A 253 -6.68 -10.40 -9.09
N PRO A 254 -6.42 -9.32 -9.86
CA PRO A 254 -5.06 -8.93 -10.22
C PRO A 254 -4.21 -8.63 -8.98
N PRO A 255 -2.88 -8.80 -9.03
CA PRO A 255 -2.01 -8.49 -7.90
C PRO A 255 -1.98 -6.97 -7.63
N PRO A 256 -1.65 -6.55 -6.40
CA PRO A 256 -1.35 -5.15 -6.12
C PRO A 256 -0.09 -4.70 -6.89
N MET A 257 -0.02 -3.41 -7.19
CA MET A 257 1.15 -2.79 -7.83
C MET A 257 1.93 -1.98 -6.80
N VAL A 258 3.21 -2.24 -6.64
CA VAL A 258 4.07 -1.47 -5.71
C VAL A 258 4.90 -0.48 -6.52
N GLU A 259 4.74 0.81 -6.26
CA GLU A 259 5.50 1.85 -6.96
C GLU A 259 6.99 1.75 -6.61
N GLY A 260 7.86 1.99 -7.60
CA GLY A 260 9.32 1.87 -7.46
C GLY A 260 9.86 0.44 -7.64
N ALA A 261 9.00 -0.58 -7.74
CA ALA A 261 9.45 -1.98 -7.83
C ALA A 261 9.74 -2.48 -9.26
N ASP A 262 9.63 -1.61 -10.28
CA ASP A 262 9.70 -1.98 -11.71
C ASP A 262 11.09 -2.53 -12.13
N ASP A 263 12.13 -2.12 -11.41
CA ASP A 263 13.52 -2.52 -11.63
C ASP A 263 13.94 -3.75 -10.78
N GLY A 264 12.99 -4.33 -10.05
CA GLY A 264 13.14 -5.55 -9.27
C GLY A 264 13.70 -5.35 -7.86
N LEU A 265 14.00 -4.12 -7.42
CA LEU A 265 14.52 -3.87 -6.07
C LEU A 265 13.98 -2.56 -5.50
N LEU A 266 13.27 -2.64 -4.37
CA LEU A 266 12.86 -1.47 -3.62
C LEU A 266 14.00 -1.01 -2.70
N THR A 267 14.51 0.19 -2.97
CA THR A 267 15.57 0.84 -2.21
C THR A 267 15.01 1.84 -1.20
N ASP A 268 15.86 2.42 -0.34
CA ASP A 268 15.47 3.52 0.55
C ASP A 268 14.78 4.67 -0.20
N ALA A 269 15.26 4.99 -1.40
CA ALA A 269 14.74 6.09 -2.21
C ALA A 269 13.31 5.86 -2.70
N ASP A 270 12.93 4.60 -2.94
CA ASP A 270 11.57 4.23 -3.37
C ASP A 270 10.57 4.24 -2.21
N ILE A 271 11.09 4.08 -0.99
CA ILE A 271 10.30 3.93 0.23
C ILE A 271 10.13 5.27 0.94
N ARG A 272 11.07 6.21 0.81
CA ARG A 272 11.02 7.52 1.50
C ARG A 272 10.20 8.55 0.71
N PRO A 273 9.22 9.25 1.32
CA PRO A 273 8.82 9.19 2.73
C PRO A 273 7.81 8.06 3.03
N SER A 274 7.18 7.50 1.98
CA SER A 274 6.25 6.38 2.09
C SER A 274 6.24 5.54 0.81
N LEU A 275 6.13 4.22 0.94
CA LEU A 275 5.90 3.30 -0.18
C LEU A 275 4.44 3.34 -0.60
N GLN A 276 4.17 3.47 -1.90
CA GLN A 276 2.81 3.48 -2.45
C GLN A 276 2.45 2.10 -3.02
N VAL A 277 1.35 1.53 -2.52
CA VAL A 277 0.79 0.27 -3.02
C VAL A 277 -0.57 0.55 -3.66
N ARG A 278 -0.68 0.30 -4.95
CA ARG A 278 -1.85 0.58 -5.77
C ARG A 278 -2.67 -0.68 -5.97
N ILE A 279 -3.94 -0.60 -5.62
CA ILE A 279 -4.93 -1.64 -5.91
C ILE A 279 -5.49 -1.36 -7.31
N PRO A 280 -5.28 -2.26 -8.27
CA PRO A 280 -5.77 -2.07 -9.64
C PRO A 280 -7.30 -2.06 -9.71
N ALA A 281 -7.84 -1.52 -10.80
CA ALA A 281 -9.25 -1.66 -11.11
C ALA A 281 -9.63 -3.13 -11.32
N LEU A 282 -10.83 -3.52 -10.87
CA LEU A 282 -11.32 -4.89 -10.95
C LEU A 282 -12.17 -5.11 -12.20
N ILE A 283 -12.16 -6.33 -12.74
CA ILE A 283 -13.05 -6.77 -13.82
C ILE A 283 -13.69 -8.12 -13.40
N PRO A 284 -15.01 -8.19 -13.16
CA PRO A 284 -15.99 -7.10 -13.17
C PRO A 284 -15.69 -5.98 -12.16
N GLN A 285 -16.24 -4.79 -12.39
CA GLN A 285 -15.95 -3.60 -11.58
C GLN A 285 -16.33 -3.79 -10.10
N ALA A 286 -15.56 -3.15 -9.21
CA ALA A 286 -15.92 -3.02 -7.81
C ALA A 286 -17.26 -2.27 -7.65
N HIS A 287 -17.95 -2.44 -6.52
CA HIS A 287 -19.15 -1.67 -6.19
C HIS A 287 -18.89 -0.81 -4.95
N ALA A 288 -19.57 0.33 -4.85
CA ALA A 288 -19.58 1.10 -3.61
C ALA A 288 -20.11 0.23 -2.45
N GLY A 289 -19.41 0.26 -1.32
CA GLY A 289 -19.67 -0.59 -0.15
C GLY A 289 -18.91 -1.92 -0.12
N ASP A 290 -18.22 -2.29 -1.20
CA ASP A 290 -17.23 -3.36 -1.14
C ASP A 290 -16.06 -2.94 -0.21
N THR A 291 -15.37 -3.90 0.40
CA THR A 291 -14.16 -3.58 1.19
C THR A 291 -12.92 -4.25 0.63
N ILE A 292 -11.78 -3.57 0.75
CA ILE A 292 -10.47 -4.09 0.38
C ILE A 292 -9.57 -4.04 1.60
N GLN A 293 -8.77 -5.08 1.80
CA GLN A 293 -7.78 -5.15 2.86
C GLN A 293 -6.42 -5.55 2.28
N LEU A 294 -5.41 -4.69 2.44
CA LEU A 294 -4.03 -4.99 2.04
C LEU A 294 -3.35 -5.87 3.09
N PHE A 295 -2.56 -6.82 2.62
CA PHE A 295 -1.69 -7.67 3.40
C PHE A 295 -0.26 -7.59 2.88
N VAL A 296 0.68 -7.48 3.82
CA VAL A 296 2.11 -7.46 3.54
C VAL A 296 2.76 -8.51 4.45
N GLY A 297 3.07 -9.67 3.88
CA GLY A 297 3.36 -10.89 4.64
C GLY A 297 2.19 -11.28 5.52
N ASP A 298 2.48 -11.51 6.80
CA ASP A 298 1.46 -11.83 7.81
C ASP A 298 0.77 -10.58 8.39
N ARG A 299 1.20 -9.37 7.98
CA ARG A 299 0.64 -8.12 8.50
C ARG A 299 -0.58 -7.71 7.68
N ALA A 300 -1.72 -7.62 8.37
CA ALA A 300 -2.95 -7.08 7.82
C ALA A 300 -3.07 -5.57 8.10
N PHE A 301 -3.36 -4.79 7.06
CA PHE A 301 -3.68 -3.37 7.20
C PHE A 301 -5.17 -3.17 7.45
N MET A 302 -5.55 -1.96 7.88
CA MET A 302 -6.96 -1.63 8.11
C MET A 302 -7.74 -1.74 6.79
N PRO A 303 -8.88 -2.45 6.76
CA PRO A 303 -9.70 -2.50 5.56
C PRO A 303 -10.28 -1.12 5.25
N PHE A 304 -10.40 -0.80 3.97
CA PHE A 304 -11.09 0.39 3.50
C PHE A 304 -12.30 0.00 2.66
N GLU A 305 -13.35 0.81 2.77
CA GLU A 305 -14.56 0.70 1.97
C GLU A 305 -14.37 1.47 0.67
N ILE A 306 -14.87 0.91 -0.42
CA ILE A 306 -14.90 1.54 -1.73
C ILE A 306 -16.10 2.48 -1.77
N ASP A 307 -15.88 3.76 -2.02
CA ASP A 307 -16.95 4.74 -2.23
C ASP A 307 -17.25 4.94 -3.73
N GLU A 308 -18.24 5.78 -4.07
CA GLU A 308 -18.58 6.05 -5.46
C GLU A 308 -17.46 6.78 -6.21
N ASP A 309 -16.69 7.62 -5.52
CA ASP A 309 -15.60 8.40 -6.13
C ASP A 309 -14.41 7.49 -6.51
N ASP A 310 -14.18 6.40 -5.76
CA ASP A 310 -13.13 5.42 -6.06
C ASP A 310 -13.37 4.65 -7.38
N LEU A 311 -14.62 4.49 -7.81
CA LEU A 311 -14.98 3.63 -8.95
C LEU A 311 -14.53 4.16 -10.31
N ASP A 312 -14.40 5.48 -10.44
CA ASP A 312 -14.02 6.18 -11.68
C ASP A 312 -12.51 6.48 -11.77
N ASN A 313 -11.76 6.17 -10.71
CA ASN A 313 -10.33 6.44 -10.61
C ASN A 313 -9.49 5.19 -10.95
N GLY A 314 -8.46 5.36 -11.79
CA GLY A 314 -7.41 4.36 -11.99
C GLY A 314 -6.12 4.83 -11.31
N PRO A 315 -5.63 4.19 -10.23
CA PRO A 315 -6.01 2.91 -9.61
C PRO A 315 -7.26 3.01 -8.71
N LEU A 316 -7.86 1.87 -8.36
CA LEU A 316 -9.05 1.81 -7.47
C LEU A 316 -8.77 2.41 -6.09
N LYS A 317 -7.58 2.14 -5.55
CA LYS A 317 -7.08 2.79 -4.33
C LYS A 317 -5.56 2.82 -4.32
N THR A 318 -5.00 3.80 -3.64
CA THR A 318 -3.58 3.84 -3.29
C THR A 318 -3.45 3.80 -1.77
N VAL A 319 -2.71 2.82 -1.26
CA VAL A 319 -2.37 2.67 0.15
C VAL A 319 -0.94 3.17 0.34
N SER A 320 -0.77 4.18 1.19
CA SER A 320 0.54 4.73 1.54
C SER A 320 1.05 4.07 2.82
N LEU A 321 2.20 3.41 2.74
CA LEU A 321 2.88 2.78 3.86
C LEU A 321 4.03 3.68 4.29
N ASP A 322 4.01 4.19 5.52
CA ASP A 322 5.11 5.02 6.01
C ASP A 322 6.44 4.26 6.05
N TYR A 323 7.54 4.99 5.96
CA TYR A 323 8.89 4.43 5.95
C TYR A 323 9.15 3.49 7.13
N ALA A 324 8.74 3.90 8.35
CA ALA A 324 8.93 3.10 9.57
C ALA A 324 8.20 1.76 9.50
N THR A 325 7.00 1.73 8.93
CA THR A 325 6.21 0.52 8.69
C THR A 325 6.95 -0.42 7.74
N VAL A 326 7.49 0.11 6.64
CA VAL A 326 8.19 -0.70 5.62
C VAL A 326 9.47 -1.31 6.17
N VAL A 327 10.31 -0.51 6.86
CA VAL A 327 11.54 -1.02 7.49
C VAL A 327 11.23 -2.04 8.59
N SER A 328 10.07 -1.94 9.26
CA SER A 328 9.65 -2.92 10.26
C SER A 328 9.20 -4.28 9.68
N PHE A 329 9.18 -4.45 8.34
CA PHE A 329 8.93 -5.76 7.72
C PHE A 329 10.13 -6.68 7.83
N ALA A 330 11.33 -6.13 7.91
CA ALA A 330 12.51 -6.89 8.23
C ALA A 330 12.43 -7.42 9.68
N ASP A 331 12.77 -8.70 9.90
CA ASP A 331 12.84 -9.32 11.23
C ASP A 331 14.00 -8.71 12.04
N GLY A 332 13.72 -7.53 12.60
CA GLY A 332 14.73 -6.61 13.16
C GLY A 332 15.14 -5.53 12.15
N MET A 333 15.79 -4.47 12.63
CA MET A 333 16.48 -3.52 11.74
C MET A 333 17.70 -4.24 11.15
N THR A 334 17.47 -5.03 10.10
CA THR A 334 18.52 -5.81 9.45
C THR A 334 19.07 -5.05 8.26
N ASP A 335 20.37 -4.86 8.25
CA ASP A 335 21.12 -4.24 7.15
C ASP A 335 21.38 -5.25 6.01
N GLN A 336 20.34 -6.00 5.64
CA GLN A 336 20.41 -7.04 4.63
C GLN A 336 19.18 -6.97 3.73
N PRO A 337 19.32 -7.31 2.44
CA PRO A 337 18.18 -7.44 1.57
C PRO A 337 17.18 -8.46 2.11
N PHE A 338 15.88 -8.15 1.98
CA PHE A 338 14.79 -9.03 2.39
C PHE A 338 13.70 -9.05 1.31
N THR A 339 12.77 -9.99 1.41
CA THR A 339 11.65 -10.09 0.45
C THR A 339 10.34 -10.03 1.19
N GLN A 340 9.36 -9.35 0.59
CA GLN A 340 8.03 -9.26 1.17
C GLN A 340 6.94 -9.54 0.14
N GLN A 341 5.94 -10.31 0.56
CA GLN A 341 4.79 -10.66 -0.25
C GLN A 341 3.64 -9.66 -0.04
N PHE A 342 3.07 -9.15 -1.11
CA PHE A 342 1.93 -8.24 -1.13
C PHE A 342 0.73 -8.93 -1.77
N HIS A 343 -0.41 -8.88 -1.10
CA HIS A 343 -1.70 -9.26 -1.67
C HIS A 343 -2.81 -8.45 -0.99
N TYR A 344 -3.99 -8.46 -1.56
CA TYR A 344 -5.19 -7.89 -0.96
C TYR A 344 -6.37 -8.85 -1.01
N VAL A 345 -7.27 -8.69 -0.05
CA VAL A 345 -8.57 -9.37 0.02
C VAL A 345 -9.67 -8.39 -0.32
N HIS A 346 -10.50 -8.74 -1.30
CA HIS A 346 -11.74 -8.04 -1.66
C HIS A 346 -12.92 -8.76 -1.02
N ARG A 347 -13.82 -8.00 -0.38
CA ARG A 347 -15.05 -8.52 0.21
C ARG A 347 -16.26 -7.87 -0.42
N ARG A 348 -17.12 -8.70 -1.01
CA ARG A 348 -18.43 -8.31 -1.56
C ARG A 348 -19.52 -9.13 -0.88
N PHE A 349 -20.50 -8.45 -0.29
CA PHE A 349 -21.58 -9.09 0.51
C PHE A 349 -21.08 -10.02 1.64
N GLY A 350 -19.91 -9.72 2.20
CA GLY A 350 -19.26 -10.55 3.22
C GLY A 350 -18.50 -11.75 2.68
N VAL A 351 -18.51 -11.98 1.36
CA VAL A 351 -17.77 -13.06 0.69
C VAL A 351 -16.38 -12.57 0.31
N GLU A 352 -15.36 -13.32 0.72
CA GLU A 352 -13.96 -13.00 0.45
C GLU A 352 -13.46 -13.52 -0.90
N SER A 353 -12.61 -12.73 -1.55
CA SER A 353 -11.81 -13.12 -2.71
C SER A 353 -10.40 -12.56 -2.52
N THR A 354 -9.38 -13.41 -2.72
CA THR A 354 -7.97 -13.02 -2.52
C THR A 354 -7.30 -12.82 -3.87
N SER A 355 -6.50 -11.75 -3.98
CA SER A 355 -5.67 -11.49 -5.16
C SER A 355 -4.49 -12.43 -5.27
N GLU A 356 -3.96 -12.52 -6.49
CA GLU A 356 -2.61 -13.04 -6.66
C GLU A 356 -1.64 -12.24 -5.80
N ALA A 357 -0.68 -12.94 -5.21
CA ALA A 357 0.34 -12.33 -4.41
C ALA A 357 1.57 -12.01 -5.27
N VAL A 358 2.11 -10.81 -5.11
CA VAL A 358 3.38 -10.40 -5.72
C VAL A 358 4.47 -10.35 -4.64
N VAL A 359 5.69 -10.76 -4.98
CA VAL A 359 6.83 -10.72 -4.06
C VAL A 359 7.82 -9.68 -4.58
N HIS A 360 8.21 -8.76 -3.71
CA HIS A 360 9.21 -7.75 -4.01
C HIS A 360 10.42 -7.91 -3.11
N GLN A 361 11.60 -7.63 -3.67
CA GLN A 361 12.85 -7.57 -2.94
C GLN A 361 13.08 -6.14 -2.44
N PHE A 362 13.61 -6.02 -1.24
CA PHE A 362 13.95 -4.77 -0.56
C PHE A 362 15.43 -4.78 -0.24
N ASP A 363 16.10 -3.64 -0.41
CA ASP A 363 17.43 -3.37 0.13
C ASP A 363 17.45 -1.94 0.65
N THR A 364 17.20 -1.79 1.95
CA THR A 364 17.18 -0.50 2.64
C THR A 364 18.50 -0.19 3.31
N THR A 365 19.60 -0.83 2.88
CA THR A 365 20.93 -0.55 3.43
C THR A 365 21.36 0.86 3.04
N LEU A 366 21.80 1.63 4.02
CA LEU A 366 22.27 3.01 3.82
C LEU A 366 23.73 3.13 4.25
N PRO A 367 24.55 3.91 3.52
CA PRO A 367 25.86 4.28 4.03
C PRO A 367 25.71 5.12 5.31
N GLY A 368 26.51 4.81 6.33
CA GLY A 368 26.37 5.40 7.68
C GLY A 368 25.42 4.65 8.62
N GLY A 369 24.73 3.63 8.13
CA GLY A 369 23.88 2.73 8.90
C GLY A 369 22.46 3.24 9.08
N TRP A 370 21.76 2.63 10.03
CA TRP A 370 20.34 2.92 10.26
C TRP A 370 20.10 4.41 10.54
N ASP A 371 19.15 4.98 9.81
CA ASP A 371 18.71 6.36 9.95
C ASP A 371 17.86 6.51 11.23
N PRO A 372 18.32 7.27 12.24
CA PRO A 372 17.62 7.41 13.50
C PRO A 372 16.37 8.28 13.43
N LEU A 373 16.24 9.14 12.42
CA LEU A 373 15.06 10.00 12.24
C LEU A 373 14.56 9.98 10.80
N PRO A 374 13.99 8.87 10.30
CA PRO A 374 13.62 8.73 8.88
C PRO A 374 12.56 9.71 8.34
N ALA A 375 11.98 10.55 9.21
CA ALA A 375 11.07 11.62 8.83
C ALA A 375 11.81 12.86 8.26
N THR A 376 13.12 12.98 8.46
CA THR A 376 13.95 14.02 7.84
C THR A 376 14.54 13.51 6.51
N PRO A 377 14.93 14.41 5.60
CA PRO A 377 15.63 14.01 4.37
C PRO A 377 17.10 13.64 4.61
N GLU A 378 17.68 14.01 5.75
CA GLU A 378 19.05 13.65 6.14
C GLU A 378 19.10 12.39 7.00
N ASN A 379 20.22 11.67 6.97
CA ASN A 379 20.53 10.58 7.91
C ASN A 379 21.43 11.13 9.02
N GLU A 380 20.90 11.34 10.22
CA GLU A 380 21.66 11.93 11.34
C GLU A 380 22.76 11.01 11.86
N ALA A 381 22.76 9.72 11.49
CA ALA A 381 23.84 8.80 11.83
C ALA A 381 25.18 9.25 11.21
N LEU A 382 25.17 9.92 10.04
CA LEU A 382 26.37 10.40 9.37
C LEU A 382 27.09 11.53 10.13
N GLY A 383 26.41 12.27 11.00
CA GLY A 383 27.01 13.37 11.75
C GLY A 383 27.41 14.58 10.89
N LEU A 384 27.84 15.66 11.55
CA LEU A 384 28.13 16.94 10.89
C LEU A 384 29.56 16.97 10.32
N PRO A 385 29.77 17.45 9.08
CA PRO A 385 31.11 17.68 8.56
C PRO A 385 31.77 18.90 9.23
N VAL A 386 33.10 18.94 9.19
CA VAL A 386 33.90 20.09 9.65
C VAL A 386 34.83 20.56 8.54
N LEU A 387 34.85 21.86 8.23
CA LEU A 387 35.78 22.45 7.27
C LEU A 387 36.92 23.18 7.99
N ARG A 388 38.17 22.89 7.63
CA ARG A 388 39.35 23.60 8.14
C ARG A 388 40.20 24.17 7.00
N GLY A 389 40.58 25.44 7.14
CA GLY A 389 41.51 26.10 6.24
C GLY A 389 42.92 25.51 6.32
N ALA A 390 43.77 25.82 5.33
CA ALA A 390 45.13 25.29 5.28
C ALA A 390 46.01 25.75 6.46
N THR A 391 45.76 26.96 6.97
CA THR A 391 46.55 27.61 8.03
C THR A 391 45.72 28.08 9.21
N GLY A 392 44.40 28.23 9.03
CA GLY A 392 43.46 28.66 10.06
C GLY A 392 43.26 27.61 11.18
N PRO A 393 43.32 28.01 12.46
CA PRO A 393 43.13 27.11 13.60
C PRO A 393 41.66 26.92 13.99
N VAL A 394 40.73 27.61 13.33
CA VAL A 394 39.30 27.64 13.70
C VAL A 394 38.48 26.82 12.72
N ASP A 395 37.77 25.83 13.26
CA ASP A 395 36.85 25.01 12.49
C ASP A 395 35.67 25.82 11.96
N ASN A 396 35.26 25.54 10.73
CA ASN A 396 34.15 26.16 10.02
C ASN A 396 34.29 27.70 9.83
N VAL A 397 35.50 28.24 9.97
CA VAL A 397 35.82 29.63 9.66
C VAL A 397 37.04 29.69 8.74
N ILE A 398 36.80 30.00 7.47
CA ILE A 398 37.84 30.09 6.44
C ILE A 398 38.19 31.55 6.24
N SER A 399 39.43 31.90 6.61
CA SER A 399 40.01 33.22 6.37
C SER A 399 40.12 33.49 4.87
N PHE A 400 40.27 34.75 4.46
CA PHE A 400 40.51 35.05 3.05
C PHE A 400 41.81 34.42 2.54
N GLU A 401 42.87 34.39 3.37
CA GLU A 401 44.12 33.74 2.97
C GLU A 401 43.91 32.24 2.72
N ASP A 402 43.17 31.57 3.61
CA ASP A 402 42.87 30.15 3.46
C ASP A 402 41.92 29.86 2.29
N SER A 403 41.02 30.77 1.93
CA SER A 403 40.13 30.57 0.78
C SER A 403 40.88 30.58 -0.56
N THR A 404 42.13 31.09 -0.59
CA THR A 404 43.01 31.00 -1.76
C THR A 404 43.77 29.67 -1.88
N LYS A 405 43.68 28.81 -0.87
CA LYS A 405 44.37 27.51 -0.78
C LYS A 405 43.33 26.38 -0.67
N PRO A 406 43.65 25.12 -1.03
CA PRO A 406 42.75 24.00 -0.74
C PRO A 406 42.51 23.86 0.76
N ALA A 407 41.28 23.56 1.16
CA ALA A 407 40.87 23.28 2.53
C ALA A 407 40.60 21.79 2.73
N SER A 408 40.47 21.36 3.98
CA SER A 408 40.15 19.97 4.34
C SER A 408 38.77 19.88 4.98
N ALA A 409 37.89 19.08 4.38
CA ALA A 409 36.63 18.66 4.95
C ALA A 409 36.85 17.35 5.72
N PHE A 410 36.53 17.35 7.01
CA PHE A 410 36.64 16.20 7.90
C PHE A 410 35.26 15.57 8.07
N ILE A 411 35.13 14.34 7.61
CA ILE A 411 33.90 13.54 7.68
C ILE A 411 34.01 12.61 8.89
N PRO A 412 33.13 12.75 9.90
CA PRO A 412 33.25 12.00 11.15
C PRO A 412 32.85 10.52 10.97
N ALA A 413 33.16 9.71 11.98
CA ALA A 413 32.61 8.37 12.08
C ALA A 413 31.09 8.44 12.35
N PRO A 414 30.26 7.61 11.68
CA PRO A 414 28.83 7.58 11.95
C PRO A 414 28.53 7.16 13.39
N THR A 415 27.48 7.73 13.99
CA THR A 415 27.13 7.58 15.41
C THR A 415 26.25 6.38 15.72
N HIS A 416 25.57 5.83 14.71
CA HIS A 416 24.57 4.76 14.83
C HIS A 416 24.88 3.55 13.94
N VAL A 417 26.14 3.13 13.89
CA VAL A 417 26.55 1.93 13.14
C VAL A 417 26.04 0.67 13.85
N SER A 418 24.97 0.06 13.34
CA SER A 418 24.49 -1.25 13.78
C SER A 418 25.43 -2.35 13.25
N ARG A 419 26.37 -2.88 14.04
CA ARG A 419 27.27 -4.00 13.63
C ARG A 419 28.15 -3.71 12.39
N ALA A 420 29.12 -4.61 12.16
CA ALA A 420 30.17 -4.46 11.14
C ALA A 420 29.59 -4.34 9.72
N GLY A 421 29.98 -3.30 8.98
CA GLY A 421 29.62 -3.10 7.56
C GLY A 421 28.62 -1.97 7.27
N ASN A 422 28.28 -1.13 8.25
CA ASN A 422 27.31 -0.04 8.10
C ASN A 422 27.94 1.35 8.37
N GLY A 423 29.26 1.44 8.24
CA GLY A 423 29.95 2.73 8.25
C GLY A 423 29.85 3.39 6.88
N ILE A 424 30.78 4.29 6.61
CA ILE A 424 31.17 4.61 5.25
C ILE A 424 32.29 3.61 4.93
N ASP A 425 32.07 2.73 3.96
CA ASP A 425 32.93 1.58 3.67
C ASP A 425 33.81 1.84 2.44
N GLU A 426 34.84 1.01 2.26
CA GLU A 426 35.70 1.05 1.07
C GLU A 426 34.86 0.94 -0.21
N GLY A 427 35.11 1.83 -1.16
CA GLY A 427 34.36 1.93 -2.41
C GLY A 427 33.17 2.88 -2.39
N ASP A 428 32.70 3.32 -1.21
CA ASP A 428 31.69 4.38 -1.12
C ASP A 428 32.23 5.70 -1.71
N ARG A 429 31.34 6.48 -2.32
CA ARG A 429 31.66 7.82 -2.85
C ARG A 429 31.06 8.90 -1.95
N ILE A 430 31.90 9.78 -1.43
CA ILE A 430 31.50 10.97 -0.68
C ILE A 430 31.49 12.17 -1.63
N SER A 431 30.38 12.88 -1.68
CA SER A 431 30.23 14.15 -2.40
C SER A 431 29.98 15.26 -1.38
N VAL A 432 30.94 16.18 -1.23
CA VAL A 432 30.82 17.32 -0.30
C VAL A 432 30.14 18.47 -1.01
N GLU A 433 29.16 19.07 -0.33
CA GLU A 433 28.35 20.18 -0.83
C GLU A 433 28.58 21.46 -0.03
N LEU A 434 28.57 22.61 -0.72
CA LEU A 434 28.40 23.95 -0.15
C LEU A 434 27.15 24.59 -0.77
N ASP A 435 26.19 25.02 0.05
CA ASP A 435 24.89 25.55 -0.35
C ASP A 435 24.17 24.67 -1.41
N GLY A 436 24.28 23.35 -1.25
CA GLY A 436 23.67 22.35 -2.14
C GLY A 436 24.43 22.12 -3.46
N THR A 437 25.58 22.77 -3.67
CA THR A 437 26.44 22.54 -4.83
C THR A 437 27.57 21.59 -4.48
N VAL A 438 27.72 20.49 -5.21
CA VAL A 438 28.86 19.56 -5.03
C VAL A 438 30.17 20.25 -5.40
N VAL A 439 31.08 20.37 -4.43
CA VAL A 439 32.37 21.07 -4.57
C VAL A 439 33.57 20.14 -4.55
N ALA A 440 33.40 18.91 -4.05
CA ALA A 440 34.44 17.89 -4.04
C ALA A 440 33.80 16.50 -4.03
N GLU A 441 34.50 15.53 -4.61
CA GLU A 441 34.16 14.11 -4.52
C GLU A 441 35.37 13.33 -4.01
N HIS A 442 35.11 12.23 -3.32
CA HIS A 442 36.11 11.33 -2.78
C HIS A 442 35.62 9.89 -2.82
N VAL A 443 36.47 8.95 -3.20
CA VAL A 443 36.18 7.51 -3.13
C VAL A 443 36.97 6.95 -1.96
N VAL A 444 36.32 6.21 -1.08
CA VAL A 444 36.90 5.71 0.17
C VAL A 444 37.80 4.51 -0.12
N MET A 445 39.05 4.55 0.35
CA MET A 445 40.12 3.59 -0.01
C MET A 445 40.76 2.91 1.22
N ASP A 446 39.96 2.48 2.20
CA ASP A 446 40.38 1.96 3.53
C ASP A 446 41.19 2.98 4.36
N GLU A 447 40.54 4.09 4.70
CA GLU A 447 41.13 5.17 5.49
C GLU A 447 40.44 5.33 6.85
N PRO A 448 41.18 5.69 7.93
CA PRO A 448 40.58 5.85 9.25
C PRO A 448 39.76 7.14 9.32
N TYR A 449 38.76 7.14 10.21
CA TYR A 449 38.04 8.36 10.53
C TYR A 449 38.89 9.38 11.29
N PRO A 450 38.65 10.70 11.10
CA PRO A 450 37.75 11.26 10.09
C PRO A 450 38.30 11.09 8.66
N ILE A 451 37.41 10.78 7.71
CA ILE A 451 37.76 10.73 6.28
C ILE A 451 38.02 12.17 5.82
N ILE A 452 39.12 12.41 5.11
CA ILE A 452 39.56 13.76 4.74
C ILE A 452 39.31 13.99 3.24
N VAL A 453 38.35 14.87 2.94
CA VAL A 453 38.06 15.29 1.56
C VAL A 453 38.70 16.66 1.28
N THR A 454 39.46 16.77 0.20
CA THR A 454 40.10 18.04 -0.18
C THR A 454 39.12 18.95 -0.91
N ILE A 455 38.87 20.14 -0.37
CA ILE A 455 38.01 21.15 -1.00
C ILE A 455 38.87 22.12 -1.83
N PRO A 456 38.64 22.25 -3.14
CA PRO A 456 39.43 23.14 -4.00
C PRO A 456 39.28 24.62 -3.60
N ALA A 457 40.39 25.38 -3.66
CA ALA A 457 40.40 26.84 -3.41
C ALA A 457 39.39 27.61 -4.28
N LYS A 458 39.12 27.12 -5.49
CA LYS A 458 38.11 27.72 -6.38
C LYS A 458 36.72 27.67 -5.74
N ALA A 459 36.32 26.53 -5.19
CA ALA A 459 35.01 26.36 -4.58
C ALA A 459 34.82 27.29 -3.37
N LEU A 460 35.86 27.45 -2.54
CA LEU A 460 35.84 28.36 -1.39
C LEU A 460 35.65 29.83 -1.82
N ARG A 461 36.23 30.25 -2.94
CA ARG A 461 36.07 31.61 -3.47
C ARG A 461 34.71 31.86 -4.13
N GLU A 462 34.06 30.80 -4.59
CA GLU A 462 32.72 30.87 -5.20
C GLU A 462 31.60 30.85 -4.13
N HIS A 463 31.87 30.30 -2.95
CA HIS A 463 30.90 30.17 -1.85
C HIS A 463 31.36 30.97 -0.62
N THR A 464 31.22 32.30 -0.68
CA THR A 464 31.62 33.19 0.42
C THR A 464 30.43 33.63 1.27
N GLY A 465 30.66 34.03 2.51
CA GLY A 465 29.64 34.40 3.48
C GLY A 465 29.38 33.28 4.47
N LEU A 466 28.14 33.16 4.93
CA LEU A 466 27.68 32.04 5.74
C LEU A 466 27.03 31.03 4.80
N VAL A 467 27.64 29.84 4.67
CA VAL A 467 27.23 28.79 3.75
C VAL A 467 26.92 27.50 4.51
N LYS A 468 26.00 26.70 3.99
CA LYS A 468 25.66 25.38 4.54
C LYS A 468 26.54 24.31 3.91
N MET A 469 27.29 23.59 4.73
CA MET A 469 28.09 22.45 4.31
C MET A 469 27.41 21.15 4.70
N ALA A 470 27.29 20.22 3.76
CA ALA A 470 26.83 18.86 3.98
C ALA A 470 27.65 17.89 3.11
N TYR A 471 27.40 16.60 3.25
CA TYR A 471 27.93 15.61 2.31
C TYR A 471 26.91 14.51 2.05
N GLU A 472 26.92 13.96 0.85
CA GLU A 472 26.17 12.77 0.46
C GLU A 472 27.13 11.60 0.30
N VAL A 473 26.77 10.43 0.80
CA VAL A 473 27.49 9.19 0.57
C VAL A 473 26.66 8.32 -0.37
N THR A 474 27.27 7.88 -1.47
CA THR A 474 26.68 6.94 -2.42
C THR A 474 27.37 5.58 -2.30
N ARG A 475 26.59 4.53 -2.09
CA ARG A 475 27.02 3.13 -2.03
C ARG A 475 26.45 2.35 -3.19
N LEU A 476 27.27 1.52 -3.84
CA LEU A 476 26.78 0.52 -4.80
C LEU A 476 26.17 -0.64 -4.01
N LEU A 477 24.93 -1.00 -4.32
CA LEU A 477 24.26 -2.14 -3.72
C LEU A 477 24.69 -3.44 -4.41
N SER A 478 24.46 -4.56 -3.72
CA SER A 478 24.82 -5.89 -4.23
C SER A 478 24.08 -6.30 -5.51
N THR A 479 22.98 -5.61 -5.82
CA THR A 479 22.17 -5.80 -7.02
C THR A 479 22.40 -4.63 -7.98
N GLU A 480 23.21 -4.82 -9.03
CA GLU A 480 23.43 -3.77 -10.03
C GLU A 480 22.15 -3.43 -10.82
N PRO A 481 21.92 -2.17 -11.23
CA PRO A 481 22.78 -0.99 -11.08
C PRO A 481 22.46 -0.14 -9.83
N HIS A 482 21.83 -0.74 -8.81
CA HIS A 482 21.21 0.01 -7.71
C HIS A 482 22.24 0.66 -6.78
N VAL A 483 21.87 1.85 -6.28
CA VAL A 483 22.70 2.63 -5.36
C VAL A 483 21.89 3.07 -4.16
N ALA A 484 22.51 3.04 -2.98
CA ALA A 484 21.98 3.68 -1.79
C ALA A 484 22.65 5.03 -1.58
N LYS A 485 21.86 6.03 -1.19
CA LYS A 485 22.32 7.40 -0.93
C LYS A 485 21.89 7.84 0.44
N ALA A 486 22.82 8.37 1.23
CA ALA A 486 22.50 8.99 2.51
C ALA A 486 23.16 10.37 2.59
N LYS A 487 22.39 11.37 3.01
CA LYS A 487 22.83 12.76 3.14
C LYS A 487 23.06 13.11 4.60
N SER A 488 24.19 13.74 4.92
CA SER A 488 24.47 14.22 6.26
C SER A 488 23.61 15.42 6.64
N PRO A 489 23.41 15.69 7.94
CA PRO A 489 22.97 16.99 8.40
C PRO A 489 23.90 18.11 7.92
N SER A 490 23.36 19.32 7.76
CA SER A 490 24.12 20.49 7.32
C SER A 490 24.72 21.28 8.50
N GLN A 491 25.96 21.75 8.34
CA GLN A 491 26.66 22.62 9.28
C GLN A 491 26.90 24.01 8.69
N ASP A 492 26.83 25.06 9.52
CA ASP A 492 27.19 26.42 9.09
C ASP A 492 28.70 26.60 9.00
N VAL A 493 29.17 27.07 7.84
CA VAL A 493 30.57 27.41 7.58
C VAL A 493 30.65 28.86 7.13
N ARG A 494 31.60 29.61 7.69
CA ARG A 494 31.84 31.00 7.34
C ARG A 494 33.09 31.12 6.48
N ILE A 495 32.93 31.56 5.24
CA ILE A 495 34.02 31.72 4.28
C ILE A 495 34.18 33.18 3.94
N HIS A 496 35.31 33.79 4.30
CA HIS A 496 35.52 35.20 4.10
C HIS A 496 35.97 35.54 2.66
N SER A 497 35.36 36.58 2.08
CA SER A 497 35.73 37.16 0.79
C SER A 497 36.73 38.30 0.93
N ALA A 498 37.27 38.76 -0.20
CA ALA A 498 38.15 39.92 -0.27
C ALA A 498 37.46 41.20 0.24
N ASP A 499 36.15 41.32 0.04
CA ASP A 499 35.36 42.50 0.44
C ASP A 499 35.30 42.69 1.96
N ALA A 500 35.65 41.67 2.75
CA ALA A 500 35.70 41.74 4.21
C ALA A 500 37.09 42.15 4.77
N LEU A 501 38.10 42.27 3.90
CA LEU A 501 39.43 42.74 4.28
C LEU A 501 39.43 44.26 4.55
N PRO A 502 40.40 44.77 5.32
CA PRO A 502 40.70 46.20 5.34
C PRO A 502 40.98 46.70 3.92
N GLY A 503 40.22 47.69 3.45
CA GLY A 503 40.27 48.19 2.08
C GLY A 503 39.45 47.39 1.06
N ALA A 504 38.66 46.40 1.48
CA ALA A 504 37.80 45.56 0.64
C ALA A 504 38.54 44.95 -0.57
N GLY A 505 39.76 44.45 -0.34
CA GLY A 505 40.60 43.84 -1.38
C GLY A 505 41.33 44.84 -2.29
N ALA A 506 41.04 46.14 -2.20
CA ALA A 506 41.81 47.19 -2.86
C ALA A 506 43.04 47.57 -2.04
N ALA A 507 44.04 48.15 -2.71
CA ALA A 507 45.18 48.75 -2.02
C ALA A 507 44.69 49.91 -1.13
N LEU A 508 45.16 49.94 0.12
CA LEU A 508 44.82 51.00 1.06
C LEU A 508 45.35 52.34 0.57
N SER A 509 44.60 53.40 0.85
CA SER A 509 45.07 54.77 0.64
C SER A 509 46.40 54.97 1.37
N PRO A 510 47.43 55.51 0.72
CA PRO A 510 48.72 55.71 1.35
C PRO A 510 48.60 56.69 2.52
N SER A 511 49.40 56.47 3.57
CA SER A 511 49.48 57.43 4.67
C SER A 511 50.21 58.71 4.25
N THR A 512 49.89 59.83 4.92
CA THR A 512 50.46 61.14 4.57
C THR A 512 51.01 61.84 5.80
N PHE A 513 52.15 62.51 5.65
CA PHE A 513 52.64 63.39 6.70
C PHE A 513 51.86 64.70 6.67
N ILE A 514 51.20 65.06 7.79
CA ILE A 514 50.28 66.23 7.87
C ILE A 514 50.95 67.55 7.46
N LYS A 515 52.26 67.68 7.71
CA LYS A 515 53.03 68.90 7.41
C LYS A 515 53.91 68.80 6.17
N ALA A 516 53.85 67.68 5.43
CA ALA A 516 54.56 67.59 4.16
C ALA A 516 53.90 68.51 3.13
N ARG A 517 54.71 69.25 2.37
CA ARG A 517 54.24 70.11 1.28
C ARG A 517 54.88 69.67 -0.03
N GLU A 518 54.11 69.75 -1.10
CA GLU A 518 54.62 69.59 -2.46
C GLU A 518 55.62 70.72 -2.74
N ARG A 519 56.80 70.38 -3.24
CA ARG A 519 57.79 71.36 -3.69
C ARG A 519 57.65 71.52 -5.19
N GLU A 520 57.36 72.74 -5.67
CA GLU A 520 57.22 73.02 -7.12
C GLU A 520 58.54 72.79 -7.90
N GLU A 521 59.71 72.81 -7.25
CA GLU A 521 61.04 72.72 -7.90
C GLU A 521 61.71 71.34 -7.79
N GLU A 522 61.25 70.48 -6.87
CA GLU A 522 61.79 69.13 -6.65
C GLU A 522 60.61 68.18 -6.69
N GLN A 523 60.61 67.22 -7.62
CA GLN A 523 59.53 66.25 -7.80
C GLN A 523 59.31 65.43 -6.50
N GLY A 524 58.45 65.89 -5.58
CA GLY A 524 58.18 65.19 -4.33
C GLY A 524 57.54 66.01 -3.21
N TYR A 525 57.05 65.30 -2.19
CA TYR A 525 56.60 65.87 -0.93
C TYR A 525 57.78 66.00 0.03
N ALA A 526 57.96 67.18 0.64
CA ALA A 526 59.05 67.43 1.58
C ALA A 526 58.51 67.94 2.93
N ILE A 527 59.16 67.49 4.02
CA ILE A 527 58.92 68.03 5.37
C ILE A 527 60.10 68.93 5.75
N ARG A 528 59.80 70.17 6.15
CA ARG A 528 60.84 71.12 6.58
C ARG A 528 61.35 70.75 7.97
N PHE A 529 62.63 71.00 8.20
CA PHE A 529 63.28 70.69 9.48
C PHE A 529 62.56 71.19 10.74
N PRO A 530 62.08 72.46 10.82
CA PRO A 530 61.42 72.94 12.02
C PRO A 530 60.08 72.24 12.26
N ASP A 531 59.38 71.86 11.19
CA ASP A 531 58.14 71.10 11.26
C ASP A 531 58.39 69.66 11.70
N PHE A 532 59.54 69.10 11.36
CA PHE A 532 59.93 67.74 11.69
C PHE A 532 60.39 67.58 13.16
N ILE A 533 61.21 68.50 13.68
CA ILE A 533 61.82 68.38 15.02
C ILE A 533 60.92 68.86 16.17
N ASN A 534 59.93 69.72 15.92
CA ASN A 534 59.11 70.31 16.98
C ASN A 534 58.11 69.33 17.65
N GLY A 535 58.25 68.01 17.48
CA GLY A 535 57.49 67.03 18.25
C GLY A 535 56.16 66.60 17.67
N TYR A 536 55.73 67.14 16.52
CA TYR A 536 54.36 66.97 16.00
C TYR A 536 54.33 66.42 14.58
N THR A 537 55.31 65.59 14.21
CA THR A 537 55.29 64.94 12.90
C THR A 537 54.36 63.73 13.01
N GLN A 538 53.15 63.89 12.51
CA GLN A 538 52.14 62.82 12.52
C GLN A 538 51.95 62.26 11.11
N LEU A 539 51.84 60.94 11.05
CA LEU A 539 51.43 60.20 9.88
C LEU A 539 49.93 59.99 9.94
N ARG A 540 49.20 60.54 8.98
CA ARG A 540 47.76 60.41 8.85
C ARG A 540 47.41 59.18 8.02
N ILE A 541 46.51 58.35 8.53
CA ILE A 541 45.85 57.28 7.80
C ILE A 541 44.37 57.64 7.73
N PHE A 542 43.87 57.82 6.52
CA PHE A 542 42.44 58.08 6.29
C PHE A 542 41.62 56.81 6.49
N GLU A 543 40.33 56.99 6.73
CA GLU A 543 39.37 55.89 6.74
C GLU A 543 39.55 54.99 5.51
N TYR A 544 39.60 53.69 5.79
CA TYR A 544 39.59 52.65 4.78
C TYR A 544 38.30 51.84 4.89
N VAL A 545 37.89 51.21 3.79
CA VAL A 545 36.70 50.36 3.77
C VAL A 545 36.87 49.22 4.79
N ASN A 546 35.86 48.99 5.62
CA ASN A 546 35.87 48.05 6.76
C ASN A 546 36.78 48.42 7.93
N MET A 547 37.14 49.69 8.09
CA MET A 547 37.80 50.18 9.30
C MET A 547 36.91 49.96 10.53
N LYS A 548 37.46 49.29 11.54
CA LYS A 548 36.73 49.00 12.78
C LYS A 548 37.63 48.96 14.00
N ASP A 549 36.99 49.06 15.16
CA ASP A 549 37.65 48.91 16.46
C ASP A 549 38.35 47.55 16.55
N GLY A 550 39.61 47.58 16.97
CA GLY A 550 40.44 46.40 17.15
C GLY A 550 41.35 46.02 15.97
N ASP A 551 41.23 46.67 14.80
CA ASP A 551 42.18 46.48 13.69
C ASP A 551 43.61 46.88 14.11
N GLU A 552 44.62 46.13 13.66
CA GLU A 552 46.04 46.43 13.90
C GLU A 552 46.68 47.06 12.66
N ILE A 553 47.12 48.30 12.78
CA ILE A 553 47.88 49.03 11.77
C ILE A 553 49.37 48.88 12.09
N THR A 554 50.15 48.35 11.15
CA THR A 554 51.60 48.35 11.18
C THR A 554 52.14 49.21 10.05
N ILE A 555 52.81 50.32 10.37
CA ILE A 555 53.53 51.17 9.42
C ILE A 555 54.99 50.74 9.41
N THR A 556 55.56 50.47 8.25
CA THR A 556 57.00 50.23 8.07
C THR A 556 57.60 51.46 7.38
N TYR A 557 58.70 51.98 7.89
CA TYR A 557 59.43 53.09 7.29
C TYR A 557 60.94 52.80 7.19
N ASN A 558 61.51 53.07 6.02
CA ASN A 558 62.90 52.86 5.66
C ASN A 558 63.54 54.19 5.29
N ALA A 559 64.70 54.48 5.86
CA ALA A 559 65.41 55.73 5.67
C ALA A 559 66.59 55.58 4.72
N PHE A 560 66.83 56.59 3.87
CA PHE A 560 67.93 56.61 2.91
C PHE A 560 68.65 57.95 2.91
N ASP A 561 69.98 57.94 2.84
CA ASP A 561 70.86 59.11 3.03
C ASP A 561 70.92 60.12 1.87
N LYS A 562 70.06 60.00 0.85
CA LYS A 562 69.94 60.93 -0.30
C LYS A 562 68.47 61.20 -0.64
N TYR A 563 68.22 62.21 -1.45
CA TYR A 563 66.84 62.57 -1.88
C TYR A 563 66.28 61.67 -2.98
N ASP A 564 67.14 60.94 -3.67
CA ASP A 564 66.79 59.90 -4.63
C ASP A 564 67.87 58.81 -4.55
N GLY A 565 67.42 57.56 -4.40
CA GLY A 565 68.27 56.45 -3.99
C GLY A 565 69.05 56.75 -2.69
N GLY A 566 70.23 56.15 -2.54
CA GLY A 566 71.08 56.33 -1.36
C GLY A 566 71.34 55.03 -0.61
N LYS A 567 72.15 55.11 0.44
CA LYS A 567 72.39 53.97 1.33
C LYS A 567 71.28 53.93 2.37
N TYR A 568 70.72 52.74 2.54
CA TYR A 568 69.80 52.44 3.64
C TYR A 568 70.43 52.78 4.98
N VAL A 569 69.67 53.44 5.85
CA VAL A 569 70.06 53.87 7.20
C VAL A 569 69.21 53.10 8.22
N PRO A 570 69.64 51.90 8.64
CA PRO A 570 68.85 51.04 9.53
C PRO A 570 68.47 51.73 10.85
N GLU A 571 69.37 52.56 11.38
CA GLU A 571 69.16 53.24 12.65
C GLU A 571 68.10 54.36 12.61
N ALA A 572 67.75 54.81 11.41
CA ALA A 572 66.68 55.77 11.15
C ALA A 572 65.43 55.10 10.56
N SER A 573 65.39 53.77 10.50
CA SER A 573 64.29 52.96 9.96
C SER A 573 63.59 52.21 11.09
N GLY A 574 62.36 51.74 10.86
CA GLY A 574 61.64 50.96 11.87
C GLY A 574 60.18 50.71 11.53
N GLU A 575 59.43 50.34 12.56
CA GLU A 575 57.99 50.08 12.50
C GLU A 575 57.23 50.88 13.55
N LEU A 576 55.99 51.25 13.22
CA LEU A 576 55.01 51.81 14.14
C LEU A 576 53.80 50.92 14.16
N LYS A 577 53.25 50.67 15.35
CA LYS A 577 52.03 49.90 15.53
C LYS A 577 50.97 50.76 16.19
N HIS A 578 49.76 50.71 15.66
CA HIS A 578 48.60 51.34 16.24
C HIS A 578 47.43 50.35 16.21
N ARG A 579 46.68 50.27 17.30
CA ARG A 579 45.42 49.50 17.32
C ARG A 579 44.28 50.49 17.20
N VAL A 580 43.45 50.32 16.17
CA VAL A 580 42.27 51.17 15.95
C VAL A 580 41.34 51.05 17.16
N THR A 581 40.95 52.20 17.71
CA THR A 581 40.03 52.30 18.85
C THR A 581 38.71 52.94 18.46
N ALA A 582 37.66 52.80 19.27
CA ALA A 582 36.40 53.51 19.07
C ALA A 582 36.58 55.05 18.97
N ALA A 583 37.61 55.63 19.60
CA ALA A 583 37.91 57.07 19.49
C ALA A 583 38.49 57.47 18.11
N ASP A 584 39.11 56.52 17.42
CA ASP A 584 39.66 56.72 16.07
C ASP A 584 38.59 56.76 14.99
N LEU A 585 37.44 56.15 15.24
CA LEU A 585 36.31 56.04 14.31
C LEU A 585 35.37 57.26 14.35
N VAL A 586 35.68 58.26 15.17
CA VAL A 586 34.88 59.49 15.26
C VAL A 586 35.34 60.47 14.19
N PRO A 587 34.43 61.03 13.36
CA PRO A 587 34.79 62.06 12.39
C PRO A 587 35.45 63.26 13.06
N LYS A 588 36.57 63.71 12.49
CA LYS A 588 37.37 64.85 12.95
C LYS A 588 37.31 65.93 11.89
N ARG A 589 37.18 67.19 12.33
CA ARG A 589 37.22 68.34 11.42
C ARG A 589 38.66 68.61 10.97
N GLU A 590 38.90 68.71 9.67
CA GLU A 590 40.20 69.14 9.16
C GLU A 590 40.42 70.65 9.35
N ALA A 591 41.68 71.07 9.41
CA ALA A 591 42.04 72.48 9.56
C ALA A 591 41.78 73.30 8.28
N ASP A 592 41.55 72.65 7.14
CA ASP A 592 41.12 73.30 5.91
C ASP A 592 39.59 73.52 5.94
N PRO A 593 39.11 74.77 5.84
CA PRO A 593 37.68 75.08 5.90
C PRO A 593 36.85 74.51 4.73
N PHE A 594 37.47 73.93 3.71
CA PHE A 594 36.81 73.37 2.53
C PHE A 594 36.73 71.83 2.51
N THR A 595 37.45 71.13 3.38
CA THR A 595 37.30 69.69 3.57
C THR A 595 36.35 69.44 4.75
N GLY A 596 35.30 68.66 4.53
CA GLY A 596 34.29 68.33 5.55
C GLY A 596 34.87 67.50 6.69
N ASP A 597 34.00 67.02 7.58
CA ASP A 597 34.41 66.07 8.63
C ASP A 597 34.86 64.74 7.98
N ALA A 598 36.01 64.22 8.40
CA ALA A 598 36.59 62.98 7.90
C ALA A 598 37.07 62.08 9.04
N ILE A 599 37.01 60.77 8.87
CA ILE A 599 37.59 59.80 9.81
C ILE A 599 39.05 59.57 9.41
N TYR A 600 39.97 59.75 10.35
CA TYR A 600 41.39 59.50 10.17
C TYR A 600 42.10 59.25 11.51
N ILE A 601 43.24 58.56 11.44
CA ILE A 601 44.15 58.31 12.56
C ILE A 601 45.43 59.09 12.32
N ASP A 602 45.83 59.89 13.30
CA ASP A 602 47.12 60.57 13.31
C ASP A 602 48.06 59.81 14.26
N ILE A 603 49.09 59.18 13.70
CA ILE A 603 50.07 58.39 14.44
C ILE A 603 51.36 59.20 14.57
N ASP A 604 51.83 59.41 15.79
CA ASP A 604 53.07 60.15 16.04
C ASP A 604 54.28 59.41 15.44
N PHE A 605 55.03 60.10 14.59
CA PHE A 605 56.23 59.57 13.95
C PHE A 605 57.45 59.72 14.88
N PRO A 606 58.31 58.69 15.01
CA PRO A 606 59.38 58.70 15.99
C PRO A 606 60.53 59.60 15.51
N ILE A 607 60.68 60.75 16.16
CA ILE A 607 61.67 61.76 15.76
C ILE A 607 63.10 61.34 16.13
N GLU A 608 63.30 60.60 17.22
CA GLU A 608 64.65 60.24 17.69
C GLU A 608 65.42 59.32 16.71
N PRO A 609 64.84 58.22 16.17
CA PRO A 609 65.47 57.47 15.08
C PRO A 609 65.71 58.34 13.85
N ALA A 610 64.71 59.15 13.48
CA ALA A 610 64.77 59.97 12.28
C ALA A 610 65.89 61.05 12.32
N LYS A 611 66.24 61.58 13.50
CA LYS A 611 67.38 62.51 13.68
C LYS A 611 68.73 61.96 13.23
N ARG A 612 68.87 60.63 13.09
CA ARG A 612 70.09 59.99 12.58
C ARG A 612 70.25 60.18 11.07
N LEU A 613 69.19 60.59 10.39
CA LEU A 613 69.22 61.04 9.01
C LEU A 613 69.59 62.54 8.98
N ASN A 614 70.71 62.92 8.35
CA ASN A 614 71.08 64.34 8.23
C ASN A 614 70.27 65.04 7.13
N HIS A 615 70.16 64.40 5.98
CA HIS A 615 69.31 64.72 4.85
C HIS A 615 69.02 63.40 4.13
N GLY A 616 67.87 63.30 3.48
CA GLY A 616 67.50 62.07 2.80
C GLY A 616 66.01 61.96 2.51
N HIS A 617 65.52 60.74 2.37
CA HIS A 617 64.10 60.45 2.27
C HIS A 617 63.71 59.25 3.14
N PHE A 618 62.41 59.15 3.44
CA PHE A 618 61.80 57.95 3.99
C PHE A 618 60.90 57.31 2.95
N GLU A 619 61.09 56.03 2.71
CA GLU A 619 60.10 55.17 2.06
C GLU A 619 59.23 54.54 3.13
N TYR A 620 57.91 54.61 3.00
CA TYR A 620 57.00 54.07 4.02
C TYR A 620 55.71 53.52 3.41
N SER A 621 55.15 52.51 4.08
CA SER A 621 53.85 51.91 3.76
C SER A 621 53.21 51.42 5.04
N HIS A 622 51.93 51.05 4.99
CA HIS A 622 51.26 50.43 6.12
C HIS A 622 50.44 49.21 5.71
N VAL A 623 50.31 48.29 6.65
CA VAL A 623 49.47 47.11 6.58
C VAL A 623 48.46 47.19 7.71
N VAL A 624 47.19 47.02 7.40
CA VAL A 624 46.13 46.88 8.38
C VAL A 624 45.72 45.42 8.43
N THR A 625 45.69 44.82 9.62
CA THR A 625 45.27 43.44 9.85
C THR A 625 44.05 43.41 10.76
N ASN A 626 43.03 42.64 10.37
CA ASN A 626 41.86 42.36 11.19
C ASN A 626 41.67 40.84 11.37
N ALA A 627 40.60 40.42 12.03
CA ALA A 627 40.29 39.01 12.26
C ALA A 627 40.08 38.17 10.98
N VAL A 628 39.97 38.79 9.81
CA VAL A 628 39.66 38.16 8.51
C VAL A 628 40.90 38.08 7.61
N GLY A 629 41.83 39.04 7.73
CA GLY A 629 43.07 39.11 6.97
C GLY A 629 43.67 40.52 6.97
N SER A 630 44.55 40.80 6.00
CA SER A 630 45.29 42.07 5.94
C SER A 630 45.11 42.80 4.60
N GLY A 631 45.07 44.13 4.66
CA GLY A 631 45.18 45.04 3.50
C GLY A 631 46.45 45.88 3.61
N ALA A 632 47.06 46.23 2.48
CA ALA A 632 48.31 46.99 2.44
C ALA A 632 48.18 48.25 1.59
N SER A 633 48.87 49.32 2.00
CA SER A 633 49.02 50.53 1.20
C SER A 633 50.14 50.40 0.17
N SER A 634 50.12 51.26 -0.84
CA SER A 634 51.29 51.46 -1.69
C SER A 634 52.44 52.10 -0.91
N LEU A 635 53.67 51.87 -1.39
CA LEU A 635 54.87 52.54 -0.89
C LEU A 635 54.80 54.04 -1.24
N LYS A 636 55.13 54.89 -0.28
CA LYS A 636 55.30 56.33 -0.46
C LYS A 636 56.68 56.77 -0.07
N GLU A 637 57.09 57.88 -0.66
CA GLU A 637 58.34 58.55 -0.36
C GLU A 637 58.07 59.95 0.17
N VAL A 638 58.83 60.37 1.18
CA VAL A 638 58.88 61.76 1.63
C VAL A 638 60.32 62.21 1.81
N ILE A 639 60.66 63.36 1.24
CA ILE A 639 61.98 63.98 1.40
C ILE A 639 62.03 64.67 2.76
N VAL A 640 63.12 64.45 3.49
CA VAL A 640 63.33 65.08 4.80
C VAL A 640 64.71 65.72 4.84
N VAL A 641 64.71 67.03 5.07
CA VAL A 641 65.93 67.82 5.26
C VAL A 641 66.05 68.12 6.74
N LEU A 642 66.97 67.44 7.44
CA LEU A 642 67.15 67.59 8.89
C LEU A 642 68.34 68.48 9.27
N ARG A 643 69.29 68.75 8.37
CA ARG A 643 70.28 69.81 8.53
C ARG A 643 70.55 70.41 7.16
N LEU A 644 70.53 71.73 7.05
CA LEU A 644 71.07 72.38 5.86
C LEU A 644 72.54 71.96 5.75
N PRO A 645 73.03 71.59 4.55
CA PRO A 645 74.46 71.44 4.36
C PRO A 645 75.12 72.74 4.83
N GLN A 646 76.04 72.65 5.78
CA GLN A 646 76.95 73.76 6.01
C GLN A 646 77.75 73.90 4.73
N GLY A 647 77.54 75.03 4.03
CA GLY A 647 78.27 75.36 2.81
C GLY A 647 79.77 75.47 3.04
#